data_AF-A0A497QCC0-F1
#
_entry.id   AF-A0A497QCC0-F1
#
_cell.length_a   1.000
_cell.length_b   1.000
_cell.length_c   1.000
_cell.angle_alpha   90.00
_cell.angle_beta   90.00
_cell.angle_gamma   90.00
#
_symmetry.space_group_name_H-M   'P 1'
#
loop_
_entity.id
_entity.type
_entity.pdbx_description
1 polymer ?
#
loop_
_entity_poly.entity_id
_entity_poly.type
_entity_poly.pdbx_seq_one_letter_code
_entity_poly.pdbx_strand_id
1 'polypeptide(L)'
;MVNDTNHNDALDVGEKLVMLVRPKTRFIVETDGSAQRNIVVWQRGVNLTASTHKDTDGHGTAVSGILLGGQLGYRKYVGVAPDAELMMLNVLSGNTWLYVDEALTWAYNHGADVILTELGSWTYQYLDGSTTVETLINTIVADGIPVISPSGNLGGKDKHALSSVAANSPYQIDFTIPSPDGTYVTYPIENVYITVLSVSSTNFSQCNFSVIMDMAVWGGPRLTIYLHPGSGYQNFNAEPAKGWSGNMFIVESFISTSSRGTRMLGIWIHGALPTTAAPPWHQVNITAPAATVFHSYISDDQSSWTGGCVWKSDISNAYEITWPSTADEALSVASYRTRVLPTMPSGTVGDIASFSSCGPRIDEVLKQGIAAPGGYDIVSDYSNASTWQNWFNAFGQMPFNESFGGYRMFSGTSASGPHVAGCAALMLQYDSSIGSSVAQKIKDSATRDSFTGDEPNAVWGHGKLNVSAAILQSDSTPPVIHSVVRSPDSVEYYDTVSFEVNVSDNMGVYGVYVKYDVGEWTSPTFSALSLTASGNYTGSIGPFSYGDTVYYSIYANDSAGQDAETAVSHFSVSDSVEPWLGNFWRNATTPGGGHAVEVRVDVVEPSGAAGVQSVILNWSADSGPWDTVTMSGAGNTYSAVIPAQLAGTSVQYYFIATDNAGNTNTSAVFSYTTVTAETNPPTIDNLTRSPANPTSADAVTITADATDESGISEVVLRYYNGTHWVNVTMTLVGDHYEATIPALPAGTNVTYYVVAYDMQGNHAVSDTQYYVVSESTTTATTSTTTTSTTATETTTTTGTTTTTTTSSTTSTTLPTQPDPLLLAAMLGIIIALVLLSVFWSRRRSQ
;
A
#
# COMPACT_ATOMS: atom_id res chain seq x y z
N MET A 1 28.58 20.40 -0.72
CA MET A 1 28.44 18.98 -0.37
C MET A 1 29.62 18.21 -0.89
N VAL A 2 30.09 17.23 -0.14
CA VAL A 2 31.10 16.28 -0.63
C VAL A 2 30.38 15.20 -1.43
N ASN A 3 30.80 14.96 -2.67
CA ASN A 3 30.43 13.75 -3.39
C ASN A 3 31.33 12.61 -2.92
N ASP A 4 30.90 11.95 -1.86
CA ASP A 4 31.62 10.85 -1.21
C ASP A 4 31.57 9.61 -2.13
N THR A 5 32.50 9.58 -3.08
CA THR A 5 32.51 8.59 -4.16
C THR A 5 33.14 7.28 -3.69
N ASN A 6 33.96 7.33 -2.65
CA ASN A 6 34.61 6.15 -2.08
C ASN A 6 33.79 5.53 -0.92
N HIS A 7 32.70 6.19 -0.51
CA HIS A 7 31.76 5.77 0.53
C HIS A 7 32.42 5.54 1.89
N ASN A 8 33.46 6.32 2.20
CA ASN A 8 34.17 6.23 3.47
C ASN A 8 33.65 7.20 4.54
N ASP A 9 32.58 7.94 4.22
CA ASP A 9 31.88 8.80 5.15
C ASP A 9 32.76 9.98 5.67
N ALA A 10 33.83 10.35 4.95
CA ALA A 10 34.73 11.47 5.23
C ALA A 10 34.86 12.43 4.01
N LEU A 11 35.65 13.50 4.15
CA LEU A 11 36.07 14.36 3.03
C LEU A 11 37.54 14.08 2.68
N ASP A 12 37.79 13.53 1.50
CA ASP A 12 39.13 13.18 1.04
C ASP A 12 39.70 14.09 -0.04
N VAL A 13 41.03 14.11 -0.12
CA VAL A 13 41.76 14.75 -1.23
C VAL A 13 41.42 14.04 -2.53
N GLY A 14 40.81 14.78 -3.48
CA GLY A 14 40.40 14.27 -4.79
C GLY A 14 38.90 14.11 -4.95
N GLU A 15 38.12 14.20 -3.86
CA GLU A 15 36.67 14.20 -3.94
C GLU A 15 36.13 15.53 -4.46
N LYS A 16 35.07 15.45 -5.26
CA LYS A 16 34.44 16.64 -5.84
C LYS A 16 33.52 17.29 -4.81
N LEU A 17 33.68 18.59 -4.63
CA LEU A 17 32.70 19.41 -3.94
C LEU A 17 31.57 19.76 -4.91
N VAL A 18 30.36 19.31 -4.60
CA VAL A 18 29.12 19.68 -5.28
C VAL A 18 28.51 20.85 -4.55
N MET A 19 28.38 21.99 -5.23
CA MET A 19 27.66 23.14 -4.67
C MET A 19 26.19 22.77 -4.49
N LEU A 20 25.67 23.02 -3.30
CA LEU A 20 24.22 23.01 -3.09
C LEU A 20 23.61 24.17 -3.88
N VAL A 21 22.38 23.98 -4.36
CA VAL A 21 21.60 25.07 -4.99
C VAL A 21 21.46 26.24 -4.01
N ARG A 22 21.32 25.94 -2.71
CA ARG A 22 21.25 26.92 -1.63
C ARG A 22 21.95 26.37 -0.37
N PRO A 23 22.81 27.15 0.33
CA PRO A 23 23.35 26.73 1.63
C PRO A 23 22.22 26.44 2.61
N LYS A 24 22.27 25.34 3.37
CA LYS A 24 21.17 24.94 4.28
C LYS A 24 20.96 25.95 5.41
N THR A 25 22.02 26.41 6.06
CA THR A 25 21.92 27.42 7.13
C THR A 25 21.53 28.78 6.56
N ARG A 26 20.37 29.28 6.99
CA ARG A 26 19.87 30.61 6.67
C ARG A 26 20.29 31.64 7.71
N PHE A 27 20.18 31.27 8.99
CA PHE A 27 20.53 32.12 10.12
C PHE A 27 21.31 31.37 11.20
N ILE A 28 22.24 32.08 11.82
CA ILE A 28 22.77 31.79 13.15
C ILE A 28 22.49 33.01 14.02
N VAL A 29 21.87 32.80 15.17
CA VAL A 29 21.49 33.86 16.12
C VAL A 29 21.99 33.49 17.51
N GLU A 30 22.72 34.42 18.12
CA GLU A 30 23.23 34.29 19.47
C GLU A 30 23.45 35.70 20.07
N THR A 31 23.92 35.83 21.30
CA THR A 31 24.32 37.12 21.88
C THR A 31 25.83 37.34 21.77
N ASP A 32 26.30 38.58 21.87
CA ASP A 32 27.72 38.92 21.79
C ASP A 32 28.55 38.49 23.03
N GLY A 33 27.92 37.88 24.02
CA GLY A 33 28.54 37.48 25.29
C GLY A 33 28.93 38.63 26.20
N SER A 34 28.53 39.86 25.86
CA SER A 34 28.71 41.03 26.72
C SER A 34 27.66 41.07 27.84
N ALA A 35 27.90 41.88 28.86
CA ALA A 35 26.91 42.13 29.91
C ALA A 35 25.61 42.76 29.37
N GLN A 36 25.69 43.46 28.23
CA GLN A 36 24.55 44.04 27.53
C GLN A 36 23.77 43.02 26.70
N ARG A 37 24.35 41.82 26.45
CA ARG A 37 23.73 40.71 25.72
C ARG A 37 23.15 41.10 24.36
N ASN A 38 23.91 41.87 23.56
CA ASN A 38 23.40 42.30 22.25
C ASN A 38 23.23 41.10 21.33
N ILE A 39 22.10 41.00 20.64
CA ILE A 39 21.86 39.93 19.66
C ILE A 39 22.77 40.13 18.44
N VAL A 40 23.48 39.07 18.08
CA VAL A 40 24.32 38.94 16.89
C VAL A 40 23.65 37.99 15.91
N VAL A 41 23.55 38.42 14.65
CA VAL A 41 22.93 37.63 13.58
C VAL A 41 23.92 37.42 12.45
N TRP A 42 24.11 36.17 12.07
CA TRP A 42 24.75 35.80 10.81
C TRP A 42 23.72 35.26 9.84
N GLN A 43 23.58 35.95 8.71
CA GLN A 43 22.57 35.67 7.70
C GLN A 43 23.23 35.27 6.38
N ARG A 44 22.68 34.21 5.79
CA ARG A 44 23.08 33.74 4.45
C ARG A 44 22.91 34.84 3.42
N GLY A 45 23.93 35.03 2.58
CA GLY A 45 23.97 36.08 1.57
C GLY A 45 24.33 37.48 2.12
N VAL A 46 24.54 37.61 3.43
CA VAL A 46 24.94 38.86 4.09
C VAL A 46 26.32 38.71 4.72
N ASN A 47 26.42 37.93 5.80
CA ASN A 47 27.63 37.82 6.62
C ASN A 47 27.89 36.40 7.17
N LEU A 48 27.11 35.40 6.75
CA LEU A 48 27.22 34.02 7.28
C LEU A 48 28.62 33.41 7.13
N THR A 49 29.31 33.67 6.02
CA THR A 49 30.68 33.17 5.79
C THR A 49 31.73 33.81 6.70
N ALA A 50 31.39 34.92 7.37
CA ALA A 50 32.24 35.57 8.37
C ALA A 50 31.85 35.18 9.81
N SER A 51 30.96 34.20 9.98
CA SER A 51 30.56 33.73 11.31
C SER A 51 31.75 33.17 12.08
N THR A 52 31.84 33.56 13.35
CA THR A 52 32.79 33.02 14.31
C THR A 52 32.19 31.93 15.18
N HIS A 53 30.90 31.63 14.99
CA HIS A 53 30.18 30.65 15.80
C HIS A 53 30.80 29.26 15.64
N LYS A 54 30.88 28.54 16.76
CA LYS A 54 31.34 27.15 16.81
C LYS A 54 30.44 26.37 17.76
N ASP A 55 29.92 25.25 17.26
CA ASP A 55 29.24 24.28 18.11
C ASP A 55 30.25 23.35 18.79
N THR A 56 30.82 23.80 19.91
CA THR A 56 31.84 23.05 20.67
C THR A 56 31.27 21.92 21.52
N ASP A 57 29.95 21.93 21.75
CA ASP A 57 29.25 20.81 22.37
C ASP A 57 28.97 19.71 21.32
N GLY A 58 28.48 20.11 20.15
CA GLY A 58 28.16 19.25 19.02
C GLY A 58 26.72 18.78 19.00
N HIS A 59 25.94 18.99 20.06
CA HIS A 59 24.50 18.65 20.14
C HIS A 59 23.70 19.25 18.98
N GLY A 60 23.76 20.57 18.79
CA GLY A 60 22.98 21.27 17.76
C GLY A 60 23.30 20.80 16.34
N THR A 61 24.57 20.49 16.05
CA THR A 61 24.99 19.92 14.76
C THR A 61 24.38 18.54 14.53
N ALA A 62 24.37 17.66 15.54
CA ALA A 62 23.79 16.32 15.40
C ALA A 62 22.26 16.33 15.32
N VAL A 63 21.59 17.24 16.02
CA VAL A 63 20.14 17.46 15.83
C VAL A 63 19.88 17.88 14.39
N SER A 64 20.62 18.88 13.91
CA SER A 64 20.46 19.43 12.56
C SER A 64 20.73 18.38 11.48
N GLY A 65 21.68 17.46 11.70
CA GLY A 65 21.98 16.37 10.78
C GLY A 65 20.83 15.39 10.60
N ILE A 66 20.13 15.03 11.68
CA ILE A 66 18.93 14.16 11.62
C ILE A 66 17.80 14.87 10.88
N LEU A 67 17.64 16.17 11.10
CA LEU A 67 16.56 16.95 10.50
C LEU A 67 16.80 17.20 9.01
N LEU A 68 17.96 17.74 8.63
CA LEU A 68 18.25 18.23 7.26
C LEU A 68 19.67 17.95 6.75
N GLY A 69 20.44 17.09 7.42
CA GLY A 69 21.79 16.71 6.99
C GLY A 69 21.81 16.05 5.60
N GLY A 70 22.95 16.12 4.92
CA GLY A 70 23.15 15.42 3.62
C GLY A 70 22.31 15.92 2.43
N GLN A 71 22.44 15.26 1.27
CA GLN A 71 21.63 15.47 0.06
C GLN A 71 21.46 14.12 -0.61
N LEU A 72 20.26 13.86 -1.10
CA LEU A 72 19.93 12.67 -1.87
C LEU A 72 20.91 12.50 -3.04
N GLY A 73 21.43 11.28 -3.19
CA GLY A 73 22.35 10.89 -4.27
C GLY A 73 23.83 11.26 -4.06
N TYR A 74 24.18 12.05 -3.03
CA TYR A 74 25.57 12.47 -2.78
C TYR A 74 26.12 12.03 -1.42
N ARG A 75 25.25 11.80 -0.43
CA ARG A 75 25.61 11.30 0.89
C ARG A 75 24.82 10.04 1.21
N LYS A 76 25.45 9.14 1.95
CA LYS A 76 24.86 7.89 2.44
C LYS A 76 23.82 8.14 3.54
N TYR A 77 24.14 9.03 4.48
CA TYR A 77 23.23 9.47 5.53
C TYR A 77 22.60 10.80 5.14
N VAL A 78 21.28 10.87 5.22
CA VAL A 78 20.48 12.04 4.84
C VAL A 78 19.43 12.24 5.91
N GLY A 79 19.22 13.49 6.33
CA GLY A 79 18.18 13.86 7.28
C GLY A 79 16.78 13.67 6.70
N VAL A 80 15.75 13.80 7.53
CA VAL A 80 14.35 13.57 7.12
C VAL A 80 13.88 14.59 6.08
N ALA A 81 14.24 15.87 6.23
CA ALA A 81 13.88 16.97 5.35
C ALA A 81 15.15 17.66 4.79
N PRO A 82 15.92 17.00 3.89
CA PRO A 82 17.22 17.50 3.46
C PRO A 82 17.17 18.81 2.67
N ASP A 83 16.05 19.15 2.02
CA ASP A 83 15.95 20.42 1.29
C ASP A 83 15.48 21.59 2.16
N ALA A 84 15.20 21.36 3.46
CA ALA A 84 14.84 22.40 4.41
C ALA A 84 16.00 23.37 4.73
N GLU A 85 15.66 24.56 5.22
CA GLU A 85 16.61 25.57 5.66
C GLU A 85 16.72 25.60 7.19
N LEU A 86 17.93 25.84 7.71
CA LEU A 86 18.17 25.90 9.14
C LEU A 86 18.20 27.35 9.65
N MET A 87 17.40 27.61 10.68
CA MET A 87 17.54 28.76 11.58
C MET A 87 18.08 28.24 12.91
N MET A 88 19.35 28.51 13.21
CA MET A 88 19.97 28.06 14.47
C MET A 88 19.98 29.21 15.47
N LEU A 89 19.39 28.99 16.64
CA LEU A 89 19.36 29.95 17.75
C LEU A 89 20.01 29.31 18.98
N ASN A 90 21.09 29.92 19.50
CA ASN A 90 21.80 29.39 20.65
C ASN A 90 21.10 29.80 21.96
N VAL A 91 20.59 28.83 22.71
CA VAL A 91 19.86 29.06 23.98
C VAL A 91 20.54 28.45 25.21
N LEU A 92 21.67 27.74 25.03
CA LEU A 92 22.31 26.98 26.13
C LEU A 92 23.85 27.05 26.14
N SER A 93 24.51 27.39 25.04
CA SER A 93 25.96 27.24 24.90
C SER A 93 26.74 28.53 25.17
N GLY A 94 27.81 28.42 25.96
CA GLY A 94 28.77 29.49 26.21
C GLY A 94 28.19 30.68 26.98
N ASN A 95 28.77 31.86 26.77
CA ASN A 95 28.22 33.13 27.27
C ASN A 95 27.33 33.83 26.23
N THR A 96 27.11 33.23 25.05
CA THR A 96 26.43 33.83 23.89
C THR A 96 24.97 33.39 23.74
N TRP A 97 24.31 32.89 24.78
CA TRP A 97 22.95 32.34 24.67
C TRP A 97 21.84 33.41 24.71
N LEU A 98 20.68 33.08 24.13
CA LEU A 98 19.40 33.83 24.16
C LEU A 98 18.49 33.25 25.25
N TYR A 99 17.61 34.07 25.84
CA TYR A 99 16.48 33.51 26.60
C TYR A 99 15.54 32.74 25.66
N VAL A 100 14.84 31.72 26.18
CA VAL A 100 14.02 30.83 25.34
C VAL A 100 12.85 31.59 24.70
N ASP A 101 12.20 32.50 25.41
CA ASP A 101 11.16 33.38 24.87
C ASP A 101 11.71 34.38 23.84
N GLU A 102 12.92 34.91 24.03
CA GLU A 102 13.61 35.72 23.01
C GLU A 102 13.85 34.92 21.73
N ALA A 103 14.34 33.68 21.84
CA ALA A 103 14.60 32.81 20.71
C ALA A 103 13.29 32.42 19.97
N LEU A 104 12.24 32.03 20.69
CA LEU A 104 10.93 31.73 20.12
C LEU A 104 10.34 32.94 19.40
N THR A 105 10.39 34.11 20.04
CA THR A 105 9.91 35.38 19.47
C THR A 105 10.71 35.75 18.22
N TRP A 106 12.03 35.54 18.23
CA TRP A 106 12.87 35.80 17.07
C TRP A 106 12.50 34.86 15.92
N ALA A 107 12.40 33.56 16.17
CA ALA A 107 12.06 32.57 15.16
C ALA A 107 10.69 32.85 14.51
N TYR A 108 9.68 33.14 15.33
CA TYR A 108 8.35 33.55 14.88
C TYR A 108 8.41 34.77 13.96
N ASN A 109 9.09 35.83 14.38
CA ASN A 109 9.16 37.09 13.61
C ASN A 109 10.02 37.02 12.34
N HIS A 110 10.83 35.97 12.17
CA HIS A 110 11.74 35.81 11.03
C HIS A 110 11.33 34.68 10.08
N GLY A 111 10.07 34.20 10.19
CA GLY A 111 9.45 33.28 9.26
C GLY A 111 9.93 31.84 9.42
N ALA A 112 10.01 31.35 10.65
CA ALA A 112 10.14 29.91 10.88
C ALA A 112 8.84 29.19 10.51
N ASP A 113 8.93 28.12 9.70
CA ASP A 113 7.79 27.28 9.35
C ASP A 113 7.55 26.17 10.39
N VAL A 114 8.62 25.69 11.04
CA VAL A 114 8.61 24.70 12.12
C VAL A 114 9.63 25.13 13.17
N ILE A 115 9.30 24.99 14.45
CA ILE A 115 10.26 25.21 15.54
C ILE A 115 10.51 23.90 16.28
N LEU A 116 11.78 23.54 16.47
CA LEU A 116 12.21 22.43 17.30
C LEU A 116 12.96 22.98 18.52
N THR A 117 12.47 22.70 19.72
CA THR A 117 13.14 23.11 20.96
C THR A 117 14.02 21.99 21.50
N GLU A 118 15.34 22.16 21.47
CA GLU A 118 16.30 21.16 21.93
C GLU A 118 16.87 21.51 23.32
N LEU A 119 15.97 21.58 24.30
CA LEU A 119 16.29 21.92 25.68
C LEU A 119 15.27 21.29 26.63
N GLY A 120 15.63 21.21 27.91
CA GLY A 120 14.73 20.70 28.93
C GLY A 120 15.11 21.17 30.33
N SER A 121 14.11 21.51 31.14
CA SER A 121 14.28 21.72 32.59
C SER A 121 13.15 21.08 33.37
N TRP A 122 13.46 20.51 34.53
CA TRP A 122 12.52 19.91 35.48
C TRP A 122 12.55 20.58 36.86
N THR A 123 13.47 21.53 37.07
CA THR A 123 13.60 22.31 38.30
C THR A 123 13.27 23.77 38.05
N TYR A 124 12.61 24.40 39.03
CA TYR A 124 12.09 25.76 39.00
C TYR A 124 11.10 26.02 37.85
N GLN A 125 10.44 24.97 37.38
CA GLN A 125 9.36 25.03 36.39
C GLN A 125 8.09 24.43 36.99
N TYR A 126 6.92 24.96 36.63
CA TYR A 126 5.65 24.45 37.15
C TYR A 126 5.22 23.14 36.47
N LEU A 127 5.77 22.81 35.29
CA LEU A 127 5.51 21.57 34.55
C LEU A 127 4.04 21.31 34.23
N ASP A 128 3.18 22.33 34.28
CA ASP A 128 1.73 22.26 34.07
C ASP A 128 1.27 23.00 32.79
N GLY A 129 2.20 23.45 31.94
CA GLY A 129 1.88 24.20 30.72
C GLY A 129 1.65 25.70 30.92
N SER A 130 1.89 26.25 32.12
CA SER A 130 1.44 27.60 32.48
C SER A 130 2.50 28.70 32.40
N THR A 131 3.77 28.37 32.15
CA THR A 131 4.83 29.39 32.08
C THR A 131 4.66 30.28 30.85
N THR A 132 5.27 31.46 30.88
CA THR A 132 5.22 32.41 29.76
C THR A 132 5.70 31.79 28.45
N VAL A 133 6.81 31.03 28.49
CA VAL A 133 7.34 30.29 27.33
C VAL A 133 6.33 29.25 26.81
N GLU A 134 5.68 28.49 27.69
CA GLU A 134 4.70 27.48 27.26
C GLU A 134 3.46 28.13 26.64
N THR A 135 2.98 29.24 27.21
CA THR A 135 1.87 30.00 26.62
C THR A 135 2.24 30.69 25.30
N LEU A 136 3.49 31.11 25.14
CA LEU A 136 4.01 31.64 23.88
C LEU A 136 4.06 30.53 22.82
N ILE A 137 4.51 29.32 23.17
CA ILE A 137 4.45 28.17 22.27
C ILE A 137 3.03 27.91 21.80
N ASN A 138 2.05 27.90 22.72
CA ASN A 138 0.64 27.74 22.35
C ASN A 138 0.17 28.80 21.34
N THR A 139 0.61 30.05 21.51
CA THR A 139 0.29 31.15 20.59
C THR A 139 0.92 30.93 19.21
N ILE A 140 2.21 30.54 19.18
CA ILE A 140 2.96 30.27 17.95
C ILE A 140 2.32 29.12 17.15
N VAL A 141 1.89 28.04 17.82
CA VAL A 141 1.22 26.91 17.15
C VAL A 141 -0.14 27.33 16.61
N ALA A 142 -0.93 28.10 17.37
CA ALA A 142 -2.21 28.61 16.92
C ALA A 142 -2.08 29.50 15.67
N ASP A 143 -0.97 30.22 15.53
CA ASP A 143 -0.64 31.05 14.36
C ASP A 143 -0.09 30.24 13.17
N GLY A 144 -0.02 28.90 13.29
CA GLY A 144 0.33 28.02 12.18
C GLY A 144 1.80 27.57 12.16
N ILE A 145 2.56 27.76 13.23
CA ILE A 145 3.95 27.28 13.31
C ILE A 145 4.02 26.13 14.33
N PRO A 146 4.03 24.87 13.90
CA PRO A 146 4.14 23.74 14.83
C PRO A 146 5.45 23.80 15.62
N VAL A 147 5.32 23.57 16.94
CA VAL A 147 6.45 23.49 17.86
C VAL A 147 6.63 22.04 18.31
N ILE A 148 7.77 21.46 17.95
CA ILE A 148 8.18 20.12 18.34
C ILE A 148 9.10 20.24 19.55
N SER A 149 8.80 19.48 20.61
CA SER A 149 9.59 19.49 21.84
C SER A 149 9.87 18.06 22.32
N PRO A 150 11.13 17.62 22.40
CA PRO A 150 11.52 16.39 23.07
C PRO A 150 11.04 16.36 24.53
N SER A 151 10.61 15.19 25.02
CA SER A 151 10.04 15.07 26.37
C SER A 151 11.08 15.14 27.50
N GLY A 152 12.35 14.88 27.21
CA GLY A 152 13.44 14.82 28.19
C GLY A 152 13.99 13.42 28.40
N ASN A 153 15.07 13.31 29.19
CA ASN A 153 15.80 12.05 29.39
C ASN A 153 15.86 11.62 30.87
N LEU A 154 14.78 11.82 31.64
CA LEU A 154 14.75 11.53 33.09
C LEU A 154 14.40 10.07 33.43
N GLY A 155 13.99 9.25 32.46
CA GLY A 155 13.60 7.87 32.68
C GLY A 155 14.68 7.06 33.40
N GLY A 156 14.34 6.53 34.57
CA GLY A 156 15.23 5.72 35.39
C GLY A 156 16.44 6.50 35.94
N LYS A 157 16.34 7.82 36.08
CA LYS A 157 17.42 8.69 36.59
C LYS A 157 17.25 9.11 38.04
N ASP A 158 16.16 8.69 38.68
CA ASP A 158 15.85 8.97 40.08
C ASP A 158 15.78 10.48 40.39
N LYS A 159 15.41 11.29 39.39
CA LYS A 159 15.33 12.76 39.49
C LYS A 159 13.95 13.26 39.94
N HIS A 160 12.96 12.37 40.01
CA HIS A 160 11.61 12.64 40.50
C HIS A 160 11.24 11.70 41.67
N ALA A 161 10.61 12.27 42.68
CA ALA A 161 9.97 11.56 43.78
C ALA A 161 8.50 11.98 43.90
N LEU A 162 7.61 11.01 44.10
CA LEU A 162 6.17 11.21 44.25
C LEU A 162 5.71 10.72 45.62
N SER A 163 5.28 11.66 46.46
CA SER A 163 4.91 11.36 47.85
C SER A 163 3.45 11.73 48.14
N SER A 164 2.76 10.90 48.92
CA SER A 164 1.42 11.18 49.45
C SER A 164 1.52 11.47 50.94
N VAL A 165 1.32 12.73 51.31
CA VAL A 165 1.50 13.23 52.68
C VAL A 165 0.16 13.38 53.37
N ALA A 166 0.01 12.77 54.56
CA ALA A 166 -1.19 12.92 55.38
C ALA A 166 -1.26 14.29 56.05
N ALA A 167 -2.48 14.78 56.30
CA ALA A 167 -2.69 16.07 56.96
C ALA A 167 -1.99 16.12 58.34
N ASN A 168 -1.28 17.21 58.59
CA ASN A 168 -0.59 17.55 59.82
C ASN A 168 0.45 16.50 60.29
N SER A 169 0.91 15.63 59.40
CA SER A 169 1.95 14.64 59.69
C SER A 169 3.23 14.96 58.93
N PRO A 170 4.40 15.00 59.59
CA PRO A 170 5.67 15.19 58.90
C PRO A 170 5.98 13.99 58.01
N TYR A 171 6.44 14.25 56.80
CA TYR A 171 6.89 13.25 55.84
C TYR A 171 8.26 13.63 55.30
N GLN A 172 9.15 12.65 55.16
CA GLN A 172 10.55 12.86 54.77
C GLN A 172 10.83 12.14 53.46
N ILE A 173 11.44 12.86 52.52
CA ILE A 173 11.88 12.33 51.23
C ILE A 173 13.41 12.39 51.20
N ASP A 174 14.06 11.25 51.04
CA ASP A 174 15.51 11.11 51.10
C ASP A 174 16.16 11.51 49.77
N PHE A 175 17.27 12.25 49.82
CA PHE A 175 18.11 12.57 48.66
C PHE A 175 19.60 12.51 49.00
N THR A 176 20.43 12.37 47.97
CA THR A 176 21.89 12.32 48.10
C THR A 176 22.57 13.48 47.40
N ILE A 177 23.71 13.90 47.96
CA ILE A 177 24.72 14.71 47.29
C ILE A 177 25.96 13.82 47.17
N PRO A 178 26.29 13.30 45.98
CA PRO A 178 27.41 12.37 45.85
C PRO A 178 28.77 13.09 45.89
N SER A 179 29.82 12.37 46.28
CA SER A 179 31.20 12.79 45.99
C SER A 179 31.48 12.74 44.48
N PRO A 180 32.47 13.50 43.98
CA PRO A 180 32.88 13.40 42.58
C PRO A 180 33.24 11.97 42.16
N ASP A 181 32.66 11.51 41.05
CA ASP A 181 32.87 10.18 40.48
C ASP A 181 33.78 10.20 39.24
N GLY A 182 34.13 11.39 38.75
CA GLY A 182 34.96 11.60 37.57
C GLY A 182 34.29 11.25 36.24
N THR A 183 33.01 10.86 36.25
CA THR A 183 32.23 10.49 35.05
C THR A 183 31.08 11.46 34.82
N TYR A 184 30.18 11.59 35.79
CA TYR A 184 29.02 12.50 35.73
C TYR A 184 29.20 13.70 36.65
N VAL A 185 29.97 13.54 37.72
CA VAL A 185 30.30 14.58 38.69
C VAL A 185 31.82 14.72 38.70
N THR A 186 32.33 15.73 38.00
CA THR A 186 33.78 15.95 37.85
C THR A 186 34.35 16.77 39.00
N TYR A 187 33.61 17.78 39.47
CA TYR A 187 33.96 18.61 40.61
C TYR A 187 32.95 18.44 41.73
N PRO A 188 33.28 18.83 42.98
CA PRO A 188 32.29 18.85 44.06
C PRO A 188 31.06 19.66 43.63
N ILE A 189 29.88 19.13 43.93
CA ILE A 189 28.62 19.85 43.71
C ILE A 189 28.57 21.03 44.68
N GLU A 190 28.43 22.23 44.12
CA GLU A 190 28.32 23.47 44.90
C GLU A 190 26.90 24.01 44.91
N ASN A 191 26.03 23.50 44.02
CA ASN A 191 24.64 23.93 43.93
C ASN A 191 23.70 22.73 43.74
N VAL A 192 22.67 22.66 44.57
CA VAL A 192 21.58 21.70 44.45
C VAL A 192 20.27 22.46 44.31
N TYR A 193 19.50 22.11 43.30
CA TYR A 193 18.23 22.73 42.97
C TYR A 193 17.12 21.71 43.22
N ILE A 194 16.19 22.02 44.12
CA ILE A 194 15.03 21.18 44.42
C ILE A 194 13.75 21.96 44.13
N THR A 195 12.78 21.30 43.50
CA THR A 195 11.46 21.85 43.22
C THR A 195 10.40 20.89 43.72
N VAL A 196 9.55 21.35 44.64
CA VAL A 196 8.41 20.59 45.12
C VAL A 196 7.14 21.22 44.55
N LEU A 197 6.34 20.43 43.84
CA LEU A 197 5.11 20.84 43.18
C LEU A 197 3.90 20.11 43.75
N SER A 198 2.75 20.76 43.71
CA SER A 198 1.45 20.13 43.95
C SER A 198 0.37 20.84 43.14
N VAL A 199 -0.44 20.06 42.44
CA VAL A 199 -1.69 20.52 41.80
C VAL A 199 -2.88 20.56 42.77
N SER A 200 -2.72 20.01 43.98
CA SER A 200 -3.72 20.11 45.05
C SER A 200 -3.89 21.55 45.53
N SER A 201 -5.05 21.87 46.09
CA SER A 201 -5.39 23.21 46.62
C SER A 201 -4.65 23.59 47.92
N THR A 202 -3.74 22.75 48.40
CA THR A 202 -2.96 22.96 49.62
C THR A 202 -2.19 24.27 49.56
N ASN A 203 -2.40 25.13 50.55
CA ASN A 203 -1.68 26.40 50.63
C ASN A 203 -0.26 26.17 51.18
N PHE A 204 0.75 26.34 50.32
CA PHE A 204 2.16 26.18 50.69
C PHE A 204 2.63 27.18 51.76
N SER A 205 1.96 28.33 51.91
CA SER A 205 2.27 29.28 52.99
C SER A 205 1.85 28.78 54.38
N GLN A 206 1.07 27.70 54.45
CA GLN A 206 0.64 27.05 55.70
C GLN A 206 1.35 25.71 55.93
N CYS A 207 2.17 25.26 54.98
CA CYS A 207 3.02 24.10 55.13
C CYS A 207 4.23 24.46 56.02
N ASN A 208 4.71 23.47 56.77
CA ASN A 208 6.01 23.53 57.43
C ASN A 208 7.01 22.73 56.60
N PHE A 209 7.99 23.42 56.04
CA PHE A 209 9.05 22.83 55.23
C PHE A 209 10.38 22.91 55.98
N SER A 210 11.15 21.84 55.92
CA SER A 210 12.54 21.84 56.39
C SER A 210 13.43 20.96 55.54
N VAL A 211 14.73 21.26 55.52
CA VAL A 211 15.76 20.39 54.95
C VAL A 211 16.58 19.82 56.10
N ILE A 212 16.78 18.51 56.10
CA ILE A 212 17.60 17.80 57.08
C ILE A 212 18.90 17.38 56.39
N MET A 213 20.00 18.02 56.76
CA MET A 213 21.32 17.73 56.19
C MET A 213 22.08 16.76 57.09
N ASP A 214 22.53 15.64 56.55
CA ASP A 214 23.52 14.80 57.21
C ASP A 214 24.92 15.41 57.08
N MET A 215 25.59 15.58 58.22
CA MET A 215 26.89 16.27 58.30
C MET A 215 28.01 15.31 58.70
N ALA A 216 27.75 14.00 58.66
CA ALA A 216 28.65 12.98 59.20
C ALA A 216 30.02 12.99 58.50
N VAL A 217 30.06 13.30 57.20
CA VAL A 217 31.31 13.42 56.42
C VAL A 217 32.22 14.53 56.93
N TRP A 218 31.68 15.53 57.62
CA TRP A 218 32.46 16.59 58.29
C TRP A 218 32.65 16.33 59.80
N GLY A 219 32.15 15.22 60.31
CA GLY A 219 32.15 14.88 61.75
C GLY A 219 31.09 15.61 62.56
N GLY A 220 30.05 16.15 61.91
CA GLY A 220 28.96 16.89 62.55
C GLY A 220 27.68 16.06 62.74
N PRO A 221 26.73 16.55 63.57
CA PRO A 221 25.42 15.93 63.73
C PRO A 221 24.50 16.23 62.54
N ARG A 222 23.39 15.48 62.41
CA ARG A 222 22.30 15.87 61.49
C ARG A 222 21.73 17.22 61.89
N LEU A 223 21.51 18.09 60.90
CA LEU A 223 21.01 19.44 61.10
C LEU A 223 19.66 19.63 60.39
N THR A 224 18.65 20.06 61.14
CA THR A 224 17.35 20.47 60.59
C THR A 224 17.34 21.98 60.35
N ILE A 225 16.98 22.38 59.14
CA ILE A 225 16.90 23.76 58.68
C ILE A 225 15.44 24.02 58.33
N TYR A 226 14.72 24.73 59.20
CA TYR A 226 13.36 25.16 58.91
C TYR A 226 13.39 26.29 57.87
N LEU A 227 12.59 26.13 56.82
CA LEU A 227 12.54 27.07 55.72
C LEU A 227 11.52 28.18 56.01
N HIS A 228 11.88 29.41 55.69
CA HIS A 228 11.01 30.57 55.64
C HIS A 228 10.97 31.07 54.20
N PRO A 229 10.20 30.42 53.30
CA PRO A 229 10.29 30.72 51.89
C PRO A 229 9.84 32.15 51.57
N GLY A 230 10.57 32.83 50.69
CA GLY A 230 10.09 34.09 50.12
C GLY A 230 8.83 33.88 49.27
N SER A 231 8.02 34.93 49.11
CA SER A 231 6.77 34.84 48.35
C SER A 231 6.96 35.38 46.93
N GLY A 232 6.63 34.56 45.93
CA GLY A 232 6.77 34.90 44.52
C GLY A 232 7.79 34.02 43.81
N TYR A 233 7.61 33.83 42.50
CA TYR A 233 8.48 33.00 41.68
C TYR A 233 9.92 33.52 41.70
N GLN A 234 10.88 32.64 42.03
CA GLN A 234 12.32 32.96 42.19
C GLN A 234 12.64 34.04 43.24
N ASN A 235 11.70 34.42 44.11
CA ASN A 235 11.96 35.34 45.22
C ASN A 235 12.56 34.57 46.41
N PHE A 236 13.81 34.14 46.27
CA PHE A 236 14.51 33.35 47.27
C PHE A 236 14.72 34.12 48.58
N ASN A 237 14.38 33.49 49.71
CA ASN A 237 14.77 33.94 51.04
C ASN A 237 15.84 33.01 51.60
N ALA A 238 16.96 33.59 52.03
CA ALA A 238 18.10 32.86 52.54
C ALA A 238 18.01 32.59 54.06
N GLU A 239 18.24 31.34 54.44
CA GLU A 239 18.41 30.96 55.84
C GLU A 239 19.82 31.32 56.36
N PRO A 240 20.00 31.50 57.68
CA PRO A 240 21.33 31.73 58.24
C PRO A 240 22.27 30.58 57.89
N ALA A 241 23.44 30.92 57.34
CA ALA A 241 24.45 29.96 56.88
C ALA A 241 24.72 28.86 57.92
N LYS A 242 24.81 27.62 57.43
CA LYS A 242 25.03 26.42 58.23
C LYS A 242 26.39 25.83 57.91
N GLY A 243 27.03 25.21 58.88
CA GLY A 243 28.38 24.70 58.69
C GLY A 243 28.91 23.88 59.84
N TRP A 244 29.97 23.12 59.56
CA TRP A 244 30.73 22.35 60.54
C TRP A 244 32.19 22.24 60.10
N SER A 245 33.13 22.29 61.06
CA SER A 245 34.58 22.19 60.79
C SER A 245 35.11 23.15 59.70
N GLY A 246 34.54 24.36 59.60
CA GLY A 246 34.96 25.38 58.63
C GLY A 246 34.29 25.30 57.25
N ASN A 247 33.56 24.23 56.95
CA ASN A 247 32.70 24.15 55.76
C ASN A 247 31.38 24.87 56.01
N MET A 248 30.89 25.62 55.03
CA MET A 248 29.65 26.39 55.13
C MET A 248 28.81 26.29 53.86
N PHE A 249 27.49 26.26 54.05
CA PHE A 249 26.48 26.32 53.00
C PHE A 249 25.28 27.16 53.43
N ILE A 250 24.48 27.55 52.45
CA ILE A 250 23.24 28.31 52.63
C ILE A 250 22.10 27.50 52.00
N VAL A 251 20.92 27.57 52.62
CA VAL A 251 19.68 27.09 52.02
C VAL A 251 18.80 28.29 51.79
N GLU A 252 18.36 28.47 50.56
CA GLU A 252 17.40 29.50 50.19
C GLU A 252 16.13 28.85 49.66
N SER A 253 14.99 29.50 49.85
CA SER A 253 13.72 28.97 49.34
C SER A 253 12.71 30.04 48.98
N PHE A 254 11.78 29.71 48.09
CA PHE A 254 10.62 30.53 47.75
C PHE A 254 9.39 29.64 47.55
N ILE A 255 8.20 30.23 47.72
CA ILE A 255 6.93 29.63 47.31
C ILE A 255 6.24 30.48 46.26
N SER A 256 5.59 29.83 45.30
CA SER A 256 4.83 30.51 44.26
C SER A 256 3.63 29.69 43.80
N THR A 257 2.78 30.30 42.99
CA THR A 257 1.59 29.67 42.44
C THR A 257 1.49 30.04 40.96
N SER A 258 1.31 29.04 40.12
CA SER A 258 1.14 29.23 38.68
C SER A 258 -0.24 29.82 38.34
N SER A 259 -0.42 30.28 37.10
CA SER A 259 -1.73 30.74 36.62
C SER A 259 -2.77 29.62 36.56
N ARG A 260 -2.35 28.34 36.60
CA ARG A 260 -3.22 27.15 36.69
C ARG A 260 -3.42 26.64 38.11
N GLY A 261 -2.83 27.30 39.09
CA GLY A 261 -2.96 26.92 40.49
C GLY A 261 -1.99 25.82 40.94
N THR A 262 -0.99 25.46 40.15
CA THR A 262 0.10 24.61 40.65
C THR A 262 0.91 25.37 41.68
N ARG A 263 1.08 24.78 42.86
CA ARG A 263 1.89 25.34 43.95
C ARG A 263 3.32 24.86 43.83
N MET A 264 4.28 25.74 44.04
CA MET A 264 5.72 25.43 44.00
C MET A 264 6.38 25.85 45.31
N LEU A 265 7.30 25.02 45.78
CA LEU A 265 8.39 25.37 46.68
C LEU A 265 9.69 25.15 45.90
N GLY A 266 10.44 26.22 45.65
CA GLY A 266 11.80 26.14 45.14
C GLY A 266 12.79 26.18 46.30
N ILE A 267 13.79 25.30 46.29
CA ILE A 267 14.88 25.26 47.27
C ILE A 267 16.20 25.31 46.51
N TRP A 268 17.12 26.16 46.95
CA TRP A 268 18.50 26.24 46.45
C TRP A 268 19.45 26.02 47.61
N ILE A 269 20.26 24.96 47.54
CA ILE A 269 21.28 24.65 48.55
C ILE A 269 22.64 24.92 47.90
N HIS A 270 23.43 25.82 48.45
CA HIS A 270 24.71 26.20 47.84
C HIS A 270 25.84 26.47 48.82
N GLY A 271 27.08 26.31 48.34
CA GLY A 271 28.31 26.45 49.12
C GLY A 271 29.10 25.14 49.19
N ALA A 272 29.86 24.92 50.26
CA ALA A 272 30.49 23.63 50.50
C ALA A 272 29.42 22.65 50.99
N LEU A 273 29.09 21.59 50.24
CA LEU A 273 27.98 20.69 50.57
C LEU A 273 28.44 19.35 51.14
N PRO A 274 27.82 18.83 52.21
CA PRO A 274 28.21 17.56 52.80
C PRO A 274 27.73 16.42 51.90
N THR A 275 28.65 15.58 51.45
CA THR A 275 28.33 14.45 50.59
C THR A 275 27.81 13.25 51.38
N THR A 276 26.95 12.44 50.76
CA THR A 276 26.42 11.19 51.30
C THR A 276 26.70 10.03 50.34
N ALA A 277 27.36 8.97 50.84
CA ALA A 277 27.62 7.75 50.05
C ALA A 277 26.75 6.56 50.49
N ALA A 278 26.16 6.63 51.69
CA ALA A 278 25.27 5.64 52.28
C ALA A 278 24.30 6.35 53.25
N PRO A 279 23.20 5.69 53.68
CA PRO A 279 22.34 6.23 54.71
C PRO A 279 23.12 6.53 56.01
N PRO A 280 22.73 7.55 56.79
CA PRO A 280 21.58 8.41 56.59
C PRO A 280 21.74 9.42 55.44
N TRP A 281 20.69 9.55 54.62
CA TRP A 281 20.63 10.51 53.51
C TRP A 281 20.21 11.90 53.99
N HIS A 282 20.42 12.93 53.15
CA HIS A 282 19.74 14.22 53.35
C HIS A 282 18.25 14.06 53.11
N GLN A 283 17.42 14.95 53.66
CA GLN A 283 15.97 14.83 53.54
C GLN A 283 15.30 16.16 53.29
N VAL A 284 14.27 16.16 52.45
CA VAL A 284 13.26 17.22 52.44
C VAL A 284 12.11 16.75 53.32
N ASN A 285 11.78 17.53 54.34
CA ASN A 285 10.70 17.24 55.28
C ASN A 285 9.53 18.21 55.03
N ILE A 286 8.34 17.64 54.87
CA ILE A 286 7.11 18.37 54.55
C ILE A 286 6.03 18.01 55.57
N THR A 287 5.41 19.02 56.18
CA THR A 287 4.15 18.88 56.93
C THR A 287 3.11 19.79 56.31
N ALA A 288 2.05 19.21 55.75
CA ALA A 288 0.97 19.96 55.10
C ALA A 288 -0.29 20.00 55.98
N PRO A 289 -1.09 21.09 55.94
CA PRO A 289 -2.33 21.19 56.73
C PRO A 289 -3.44 20.24 56.25
N ALA A 290 -3.33 19.76 55.02
CA ALA A 290 -4.27 18.84 54.38
C ALA A 290 -3.50 17.68 53.71
N ALA A 291 -4.20 16.57 53.45
CA ALA A 291 -3.63 15.48 52.67
C ALA A 291 -3.27 15.98 51.26
N THR A 292 -2.03 15.76 50.83
CA THR A 292 -1.47 16.38 49.62
C THR A 292 -0.53 15.42 48.92
N VAL A 293 -0.61 15.36 47.59
CA VAL A 293 0.40 14.70 46.75
C VAL A 293 1.45 15.73 46.33
N PHE A 294 2.73 15.39 46.52
CA PHE A 294 3.85 16.24 46.16
C PHE A 294 4.75 15.56 45.12
N HIS A 295 5.06 16.29 44.05
CA HIS A 295 6.07 15.94 43.07
C HIS A 295 7.36 16.68 43.43
N SER A 296 8.42 15.94 43.75
CA SER A 296 9.71 16.54 44.12
C SER A 296 10.74 16.23 43.04
N TYR A 297 11.37 17.27 42.52
CA TYR A 297 12.36 17.21 41.44
C TYR A 297 13.70 17.73 41.94
N ILE A 298 14.80 17.14 41.48
CA ILE A 298 16.15 17.51 41.91
C ILE A 298 17.13 17.61 40.73
N SER A 299 18.03 18.58 40.77
CA SER A 299 19.17 18.73 39.86
C SER A 299 20.34 19.39 40.60
N ASP A 300 21.49 19.49 39.93
CA ASP A 300 22.73 20.06 40.48
C ASP A 300 23.54 20.76 39.37
N ASP A 301 24.66 21.38 39.73
CA ASP A 301 25.52 22.15 38.82
C ASP A 301 26.61 21.34 38.11
N GLN A 302 26.74 20.04 38.39
CA GLN A 302 27.78 19.20 37.81
C GLN A 302 27.22 18.18 36.82
N SER A 303 26.07 17.59 37.16
CA SER A 303 25.43 16.55 36.36
C SER A 303 24.33 17.12 35.47
N SER A 304 24.01 16.37 34.42
CA SER A 304 22.89 16.66 33.52
C SER A 304 21.74 15.68 33.82
N TRP A 305 21.31 14.91 32.83
CA TRP A 305 20.24 13.92 32.97
C TRP A 305 20.58 12.74 33.90
N THR A 306 21.85 12.33 33.96
CA THR A 306 22.30 11.12 34.68
C THR A 306 23.37 11.48 35.72
N GLY A 307 23.33 10.82 36.88
CA GLY A 307 24.29 11.02 37.97
C GLY A 307 23.93 12.20 38.86
N GLY A 308 24.90 12.66 39.66
CA GLY A 308 24.72 13.80 40.57
C GLY A 308 23.67 13.57 41.65
N CYS A 309 22.98 14.65 42.03
CA CYS A 309 21.95 14.62 43.06
C CYS A 309 20.72 13.86 42.58
N VAL A 310 20.27 12.89 43.37
CA VAL A 310 19.11 12.03 43.09
C VAL A 310 18.31 11.75 44.35
N TRP A 311 17.04 11.40 44.19
CA TRP A 311 16.21 10.89 45.27
C TRP A 311 16.61 9.46 45.64
N LYS A 312 16.37 9.11 46.91
CA LYS A 312 16.66 7.80 47.50
C LYS A 312 15.42 7.12 48.07
N SER A 313 14.32 7.86 48.22
CA SER A 313 13.00 7.36 48.56
C SER A 313 11.96 7.93 47.60
N ASP A 314 10.78 7.29 47.53
CA ASP A 314 9.61 7.78 46.79
C ASP A 314 9.84 7.97 45.28
N ILE A 315 10.88 7.34 44.73
CA ILE A 315 11.29 7.48 43.32
C ILE A 315 10.13 7.09 42.40
N SER A 316 9.87 7.95 41.43
CA SER A 316 8.86 7.74 40.40
C SER A 316 9.47 8.02 39.02
N ASN A 317 9.09 7.21 38.03
CA ASN A 317 9.39 7.43 36.61
C ASN A 317 8.16 7.97 35.82
N ALA A 318 7.09 8.33 36.52
CA ALA A 318 5.96 9.05 35.94
C ALA A 318 6.15 10.56 36.14
N TYR A 319 5.48 11.38 35.33
CA TYR A 319 5.53 12.84 35.44
C TYR A 319 6.89 13.47 35.15
N GLU A 320 7.61 12.92 34.17
CA GLU A 320 8.98 13.29 33.83
C GLU A 320 9.10 14.16 32.58
N ILE A 321 7.97 14.48 31.92
CA ILE A 321 7.98 15.38 30.76
C ILE A 321 8.47 16.75 31.22
N THR A 322 9.56 17.21 30.60
CA THR A 322 10.25 18.42 31.00
C THR A 322 9.69 19.67 30.31
N TRP A 323 9.87 20.82 30.94
CA TRP A 323 9.62 22.10 30.30
C TRP A 323 10.63 22.33 29.16
N PRO A 324 10.23 22.89 28.00
CA PRO A 324 8.92 23.43 27.67
C PRO A 324 7.99 22.43 26.97
N SER A 325 8.37 21.15 26.90
CA SER A 325 7.55 20.08 26.28
C SER A 325 6.20 19.89 26.97
N THR A 326 6.03 20.44 28.17
CA THR A 326 4.78 20.49 28.92
C THR A 326 3.77 21.55 28.40
N ALA A 327 4.14 22.45 27.46
CA ALA A 327 3.21 23.39 26.81
C ALA A 327 2.07 22.66 26.08
N ASP A 328 0.81 23.11 26.19
CA ASP A 328 -0.35 22.33 25.71
C ASP A 328 -0.24 21.95 24.22
N GLU A 329 0.15 22.91 23.37
CA GLU A 329 0.18 22.74 21.91
C GLU A 329 1.53 22.23 21.38
N ALA A 330 2.57 22.17 22.21
CA ALA A 330 3.84 21.55 21.80
C ALA A 330 3.63 20.07 21.52
N LEU A 331 4.16 19.55 20.41
CA LEU A 331 4.19 18.11 20.19
C LEU A 331 5.32 17.50 21.02
N SER A 332 4.97 16.86 22.14
CA SER A 332 5.91 16.16 23.03
C SER A 332 6.41 14.87 22.38
N VAL A 333 7.74 14.69 22.30
CA VAL A 333 8.37 13.58 21.57
C VAL A 333 9.20 12.68 22.50
N ALA A 334 8.79 11.42 22.60
CA ALA A 334 9.50 10.36 23.29
C ALA A 334 10.48 9.65 22.35
N SER A 335 11.36 8.83 22.93
CA SER A 335 12.40 8.12 22.19
C SER A 335 12.22 6.61 22.26
N TYR A 336 12.35 5.93 21.12
CA TYR A 336 12.43 4.47 21.04
C TYR A 336 13.68 4.01 20.28
N ARG A 337 14.04 2.74 20.47
CA ARG A 337 15.23 2.12 19.88
C ARG A 337 14.92 1.48 18.54
N THR A 338 15.77 1.68 17.53
CA THR A 338 15.58 1.08 16.20
C THR A 338 16.56 -0.06 15.89
N ARG A 339 17.67 -0.17 16.62
CA ARG A 339 18.76 -1.12 16.37
C ARG A 339 19.46 -1.51 17.68
N VAL A 340 20.15 -2.66 17.65
CA VAL A 340 21.08 -3.08 18.72
C VAL A 340 22.50 -2.79 18.29
N LEU A 341 23.27 -2.14 19.16
CA LEU A 341 24.72 -2.02 19.02
C LEU A 341 25.40 -2.81 20.16
N PRO A 342 26.37 -3.70 19.87
CA PRO A 342 26.91 -4.65 20.86
C PRO A 342 27.55 -4.02 22.11
N THR A 343 27.99 -2.76 22.04
CA THR A 343 28.63 -2.02 23.14
C THR A 343 27.70 -1.06 23.87
N MET A 344 26.44 -0.96 23.44
CA MET A 344 25.47 -0.02 24.01
C MET A 344 24.62 -0.69 25.10
N PRO A 345 24.00 0.10 26.00
CA PRO A 345 23.12 -0.45 27.02
C PRO A 345 22.10 -1.41 26.43
N SER A 346 21.90 -2.58 27.05
CA SER A 346 20.95 -3.57 26.58
C SER A 346 19.53 -3.00 26.46
N GLY A 347 18.74 -3.54 25.55
CA GLY A 347 17.34 -3.19 25.36
C GLY A 347 16.80 -3.77 24.06
N THR A 348 15.48 -3.71 23.93
CA THR A 348 14.76 -4.36 22.84
C THR A 348 14.56 -3.41 21.67
N VAL A 349 14.81 -3.87 20.45
CA VAL A 349 14.51 -3.09 19.23
C VAL A 349 13.00 -2.91 19.11
N GLY A 350 12.58 -1.69 18.80
CA GLY A 350 11.18 -1.30 18.74
C GLY A 350 10.60 -0.89 20.10
N ASP A 351 11.30 -1.12 21.21
CA ASP A 351 10.84 -0.73 22.55
C ASP A 351 11.29 0.68 22.92
N ILE A 352 10.62 1.27 23.91
CA ILE A 352 10.89 2.61 24.40
C ILE A 352 12.34 2.68 24.92
N ALA A 353 13.01 3.80 24.67
CA ALA A 353 14.34 4.02 25.20
C ALA A 353 14.22 4.22 26.71
N SER A 354 15.01 3.49 27.50
CA SER A 354 14.93 3.47 28.96
C SER A 354 15.14 4.83 29.64
N PHE A 355 15.79 5.78 28.95
CA PHE A 355 15.97 7.15 29.43
C PHE A 355 14.80 8.07 29.08
N SER A 356 13.90 7.69 28.17
CA SER A 356 12.85 8.57 27.67
C SER A 356 11.93 8.97 28.82
N SER A 357 11.79 10.27 29.06
CA SER A 357 10.83 10.79 30.03
C SER A 357 9.41 10.32 29.68
N CYS A 358 8.66 9.90 30.70
CA CYS A 358 7.27 9.47 30.57
C CYS A 358 6.31 10.47 31.22
N GLY A 359 5.08 10.52 30.70
CA GLY A 359 4.00 11.32 31.26
C GLY A 359 3.30 10.66 32.46
N PRO A 360 2.06 11.07 32.77
CA PRO A 360 1.38 12.25 32.22
C PRO A 360 2.08 13.55 32.65
N ARG A 361 1.57 14.71 32.23
CA ARG A 361 1.95 15.99 32.85
C ARG A 361 1.45 16.02 34.30
N ILE A 362 2.03 16.87 35.16
CA ILE A 362 1.71 16.87 36.60
C ILE A 362 0.23 17.16 36.94
N ASP A 363 -0.53 17.67 35.97
CA ASP A 363 -1.96 17.94 36.04
C ASP A 363 -2.80 16.82 35.41
N GLU A 364 -2.23 15.62 35.27
CA GLU A 364 -2.85 14.39 34.74
C GLU A 364 -3.17 14.39 33.24
N VAL A 365 -2.77 15.44 32.51
CA VAL A 365 -2.93 15.46 31.04
C VAL A 365 -1.98 14.43 30.41
N LEU A 366 -2.50 13.53 29.57
CA LEU A 366 -1.70 12.64 28.72
C LEU A 366 -0.94 13.45 27.66
N LYS A 367 0.18 14.04 28.10
CA LYS A 367 0.90 15.07 27.34
C LYS A 367 1.88 14.50 26.32
N GLN A 368 2.31 13.24 26.49
CA GLN A 368 3.19 12.58 25.54
C GLN A 368 2.48 12.46 24.20
N GLY A 369 3.07 13.02 23.14
CA GLY A 369 2.42 13.09 21.83
C GLY A 369 2.69 11.87 20.99
N ILE A 370 3.97 11.59 20.72
CA ILE A 370 4.44 10.51 19.86
C ILE A 370 5.79 10.00 20.37
N ALA A 371 6.22 8.82 19.92
CA ALA A 371 7.60 8.36 20.02
C ALA A 371 8.29 8.32 18.64
N ALA A 372 9.56 8.71 18.56
CA ALA A 372 10.37 8.66 17.34
C ALA A 372 11.76 8.04 17.59
N PRO A 373 12.48 7.59 16.53
CA PRO A 373 13.81 7.02 16.68
C PRO A 373 14.78 7.96 17.42
N GLY A 374 15.36 7.50 18.53
CA GLY A 374 16.30 8.30 19.30
C GLY A 374 17.13 7.53 20.31
N GLY A 375 17.11 6.19 20.24
CA GLY A 375 17.92 5.33 21.10
C GLY A 375 19.43 5.55 20.94
N TYR A 376 20.23 4.65 21.51
CA TYR A 376 21.70 4.69 21.42
C TYR A 376 22.24 4.28 20.03
N ASP A 377 21.49 4.56 18.96
CA ASP A 377 21.63 3.92 17.66
C ASP A 377 21.46 4.86 16.45
N ILE A 378 21.33 6.17 16.68
CA ILE A 378 21.19 7.16 15.62
C ILE A 378 22.56 7.65 15.16
N VAL A 379 22.77 7.68 13.84
CA VAL A 379 23.96 8.27 13.21
C VAL A 379 23.56 9.65 12.69
N SER A 380 24.39 10.66 12.95
CA SER A 380 24.16 12.04 12.51
C SER A 380 25.46 12.79 12.25
N ASP A 381 25.37 14.02 11.78
CA ASP A 381 26.50 14.89 11.46
C ASP A 381 27.35 15.20 12.70
N TYR A 382 28.67 15.20 12.52
CA TYR A 382 29.65 15.55 13.55
C TYR A 382 30.07 17.03 13.45
N SER A 383 30.10 17.72 14.58
CA SER A 383 30.73 19.04 14.67
C SER A 383 32.24 18.90 14.82
N ASN A 384 32.99 19.44 13.86
CA ASN A 384 34.46 19.46 13.89
C ASN A 384 35.05 20.31 15.04
N ALA A 385 34.21 21.05 15.78
CA ALA A 385 34.61 21.77 16.98
C ALA A 385 34.23 21.04 18.27
N SER A 386 33.52 19.91 18.20
CA SER A 386 33.04 19.17 19.36
C SER A 386 34.18 18.51 20.10
N THR A 387 34.18 18.64 21.43
CA THR A 387 35.12 17.95 22.33
C THR A 387 34.59 16.60 22.82
N TRP A 388 33.52 16.07 22.22
CA TRP A 388 32.81 14.89 22.71
C TRP A 388 33.32 13.60 22.07
N GLN A 389 34.28 12.94 22.75
CA GLN A 389 35.13 11.91 22.14
C GLN A 389 34.77 10.45 22.51
N ASN A 390 34.18 10.19 23.67
CA ASN A 390 34.21 8.83 24.23
C ASN A 390 33.30 7.80 23.53
N TRP A 391 32.24 8.23 22.85
CA TRP A 391 31.24 7.33 22.25
C TRP A 391 30.93 7.64 20.79
N PHE A 392 31.66 8.58 20.18
CA PHE A 392 31.31 9.18 18.91
C PHE A 392 31.14 8.15 17.79
N ASN A 393 31.90 7.04 17.77
CA ASN A 393 31.79 5.95 16.79
C ASN A 393 31.50 4.58 17.42
N ALA A 394 30.74 4.56 18.53
CA ALA A 394 30.41 3.35 19.28
C ALA A 394 31.66 2.56 19.69
N PHE A 395 32.64 3.24 20.28
CA PHE A 395 33.90 2.64 20.77
C PHE A 395 34.68 1.89 19.68
N GLY A 396 34.76 2.48 18.48
CA GLY A 396 35.49 1.93 17.32
C GLY A 396 34.74 0.84 16.54
N GLN A 397 33.45 0.63 16.82
CA GLN A 397 32.63 -0.34 16.07
C GLN A 397 32.14 0.20 14.71
N MET A 398 32.04 1.52 14.58
CA MET A 398 31.65 2.16 13.33
C MET A 398 32.87 2.67 12.55
N PRO A 399 32.84 2.64 11.21
CA PRO A 399 34.01 2.93 10.37
C PRO A 399 34.31 4.43 10.17
N PHE A 400 33.68 5.32 10.92
CA PHE A 400 33.88 6.77 10.82
C PHE A 400 34.75 7.34 11.94
N ASN A 401 35.50 8.42 11.63
CA ASN A 401 36.44 9.11 12.51
C ASN A 401 36.08 10.59 12.68
N GLU A 402 36.60 11.22 13.75
CA GLU A 402 36.52 12.68 13.95
C GLU A 402 37.13 13.41 12.75
N SER A 403 36.27 13.93 11.88
CA SER A 403 36.67 14.55 10.63
C SER A 403 35.68 15.61 10.21
N PHE A 404 36.19 16.65 9.55
CA PHE A 404 35.35 17.71 9.02
C PHE A 404 34.36 17.15 8.00
N GLY A 405 33.07 17.32 8.26
CA GLY A 405 32.00 16.79 7.40
C GLY A 405 31.77 15.28 7.53
N GLY A 406 32.26 14.66 8.62
CA GLY A 406 31.97 13.28 9.01
C GLY A 406 30.74 13.15 9.92
N TYR A 407 30.60 11.98 10.53
CA TYR A 407 29.42 11.60 11.33
C TYR A 407 29.79 11.15 12.75
N ARG A 408 28.78 11.11 13.61
CA ARG A 408 28.85 10.59 14.98
C ARG A 408 27.58 9.81 15.35
N MET A 409 27.67 9.04 16.42
CA MET A 409 26.53 8.51 17.15
C MET A 409 25.85 9.62 17.95
N PHE A 410 24.53 9.58 18.02
CA PHE A 410 23.70 10.49 18.80
C PHE A 410 22.50 9.75 19.38
N SER A 411 21.97 10.23 20.50
CA SER A 411 20.89 9.58 21.23
C SER A 411 20.17 10.58 22.13
N GLY A 412 19.06 10.14 22.72
CA GLY A 412 18.21 10.95 23.57
C GLY A 412 16.90 11.26 22.86
N THR A 413 15.94 11.81 23.59
CA THR A 413 14.76 12.42 22.97
C THR A 413 15.15 13.56 22.01
N SER A 414 16.34 14.16 22.19
CA SER A 414 17.00 15.07 21.23
C SER A 414 17.35 14.44 19.88
N ALA A 415 17.46 13.12 19.77
CA ALA A 415 17.59 12.45 18.48
C ALA A 415 16.19 12.15 17.87
N SER A 416 15.16 12.03 18.70
CA SER A 416 13.76 11.81 18.27
C SER A 416 13.08 13.07 17.75
N GLY A 417 13.23 14.20 18.45
CA GLY A 417 12.71 15.52 18.07
C GLY A 417 12.93 15.90 16.59
N PRO A 418 14.18 15.85 16.07
CA PRO A 418 14.46 16.23 14.69
C PRO A 418 13.83 15.32 13.63
N HIS A 419 13.54 14.04 13.94
CA HIS A 419 12.76 13.20 13.03
C HIS A 419 11.31 13.72 12.88
N VAL A 420 10.70 14.12 14.00
CA VAL A 420 9.33 14.65 14.02
C VAL A 420 9.28 16.06 13.40
N ALA A 421 10.27 16.91 13.66
CA ALA A 421 10.37 18.22 13.02
C ALA A 421 10.60 18.11 11.51
N GLY A 422 11.39 17.13 11.05
CA GLY A 422 11.51 16.82 9.62
C GLY A 422 10.19 16.36 9.00
N CYS A 423 9.41 15.53 9.71
CA CYS A 423 8.05 15.16 9.29
C CYS A 423 7.16 16.39 9.12
N ALA A 424 7.13 17.28 10.12
CA ALA A 424 6.38 18.52 10.06
C ALA A 424 6.80 19.41 8.88
N ALA A 425 8.10 19.52 8.61
CA ALA A 425 8.61 20.29 7.46
C ALA A 425 8.15 19.70 6.12
N LEU A 426 8.15 18.37 5.97
CA LEU A 426 7.64 17.70 4.76
C LEU A 426 6.13 17.89 4.58
N MET A 427 5.36 17.83 5.66
CA MET A 427 3.92 18.12 5.62
C MET A 427 3.64 19.56 5.17
N LEU A 428 4.41 20.54 5.67
CA LEU A 428 4.24 21.95 5.30
C LEU A 428 4.79 22.31 3.93
N GLN A 429 5.79 21.57 3.44
CA GLN A 429 6.22 21.68 2.04
C GLN A 429 5.07 21.35 1.09
N TYR A 430 4.20 20.42 1.48
CA TYR A 430 3.07 19.99 0.69
C TYR A 430 1.86 20.94 0.86
N ASP A 431 1.45 21.20 2.10
CA ASP A 431 0.40 22.17 2.41
C ASP A 431 0.84 23.08 3.56
N SER A 432 1.22 24.32 3.25
CA SER A 432 1.66 25.29 4.25
C SER A 432 0.53 25.80 5.15
N SER A 433 -0.75 25.54 4.81
CA SER A 433 -1.91 26.04 5.55
C SER A 433 -2.28 25.20 6.77
N ILE A 434 -1.76 23.96 6.87
CA ILE A 434 -2.11 23.01 7.94
C ILE A 434 -1.28 23.15 9.21
N GLY A 435 -0.41 24.16 9.31
CA GLY A 435 0.54 24.38 10.41
C GLY A 435 0.02 24.12 11.83
N SER A 436 -1.12 24.71 12.18
CA SER A 436 -1.72 24.54 13.52
C SER A 436 -2.28 23.14 13.77
N SER A 437 -2.51 22.35 12.72
CA SER A 437 -3.03 20.97 12.78
C SER A 437 -1.96 19.89 12.62
N VAL A 438 -0.72 20.24 12.28
CA VAL A 438 0.38 19.29 12.02
C VAL A 438 0.57 18.33 13.19
N ALA A 439 0.58 18.83 14.43
CA ALA A 439 0.75 17.98 15.61
C ALA A 439 -0.37 16.93 15.74
N GLN A 440 -1.62 17.29 15.40
CA GLN A 440 -2.74 16.37 15.43
C GLN A 440 -2.66 15.33 14.31
N LYS A 441 -2.35 15.73 13.08
CA LYS A 441 -2.14 14.80 11.96
C LYS A 441 -1.00 13.81 12.22
N ILE A 442 0.12 14.25 12.82
CA ILE A 442 1.21 13.34 13.21
C ILE A 442 0.72 12.32 14.26
N LYS A 443 -0.11 12.74 15.21
CA LYS A 443 -0.71 11.84 16.21
C LYS A 443 -1.68 10.84 15.59
N ASP A 444 -2.52 11.28 14.66
CA ASP A 444 -3.56 10.44 14.04
C ASP A 444 -2.99 9.40 13.08
N SER A 445 -1.84 9.70 12.46
CA SER A 445 -1.13 8.82 11.53
C SER A 445 -0.13 7.87 12.20
N ALA A 446 -0.01 7.92 13.54
CA ALA A 446 0.95 7.13 14.31
C ALA A 446 0.78 5.61 14.09
N THR A 447 1.90 4.90 13.96
CA THR A 447 1.90 3.43 13.91
C THR A 447 1.80 2.84 15.31
N ARG A 448 0.96 1.81 15.43
CA ARG A 448 0.74 1.02 16.64
C ARG A 448 1.29 -0.39 16.46
N ASP A 449 1.87 -0.95 17.50
CA ASP A 449 2.33 -2.34 17.51
C ASP A 449 2.31 -2.93 18.92
N SER A 450 2.87 -4.13 19.09
CA SER A 450 2.84 -4.83 20.37
C SER A 450 3.59 -4.12 21.50
N PHE A 451 4.47 -3.16 21.21
CA PHE A 451 5.18 -2.39 22.24
C PHE A 451 4.38 -1.19 22.74
N THR A 452 3.56 -0.60 21.88
CA THR A 452 2.86 0.65 22.17
C THR A 452 1.65 0.44 23.10
N GLY A 453 1.02 -0.73 23.05
CA GLY A 453 -0.12 -1.10 23.90
C GLY A 453 -1.39 -0.35 23.50
N ASP A 454 -2.27 -0.05 24.46
CA ASP A 454 -3.46 0.77 24.21
C ASP A 454 -3.06 2.27 24.20
N GLU A 455 -3.37 2.99 23.13
CA GLU A 455 -3.07 4.42 22.96
C GLU A 455 -4.33 5.30 22.89
N PRO A 456 -4.27 6.58 23.32
CA PRO A 456 -3.08 7.27 23.83
C PRO A 456 -2.70 6.85 25.26
N ASN A 457 -1.40 6.83 25.57
CA ASN A 457 -0.90 6.55 26.92
C ASN A 457 0.31 7.41 27.31
N ALA A 458 0.68 7.37 28.59
CA ALA A 458 1.73 8.21 29.16
C ALA A 458 3.14 7.94 28.62
N VAL A 459 3.40 6.78 28.01
CA VAL A 459 4.74 6.37 27.56
C VAL A 459 4.92 6.62 26.06
N TRP A 460 3.96 6.16 25.25
CA TRP A 460 4.03 6.18 23.80
C TRP A 460 3.25 7.33 23.17
N GLY A 461 2.47 8.07 23.96
CA GLY A 461 1.50 9.00 23.40
C GLY A 461 0.55 8.26 22.47
N HIS A 462 0.46 8.71 21.23
CA HIS A 462 -0.38 8.10 20.18
C HIS A 462 0.29 6.95 19.43
N GLY A 463 1.57 6.65 19.68
CA GLY A 463 2.31 5.57 19.04
C GLY A 463 3.64 6.02 18.43
N LYS A 464 4.10 5.31 17.40
CA LYS A 464 5.37 5.57 16.71
C LYS A 464 5.16 6.50 15.51
N LEU A 465 6.08 7.44 15.32
CA LEU A 465 6.10 8.33 14.16
C LEU A 465 6.02 7.53 12.85
N ASN A 466 5.08 7.89 11.99
CA ASN A 466 4.96 7.39 10.62
C ASN A 466 4.89 8.56 9.64
N VAL A 467 6.05 8.93 9.10
CA VAL A 467 6.19 10.08 8.20
C VAL A 467 5.35 9.92 6.94
N SER A 468 5.33 8.73 6.34
CA SER A 468 4.58 8.47 5.11
C SER A 468 3.07 8.64 5.33
N ALA A 469 2.52 8.08 6.41
CA ALA A 469 1.10 8.21 6.72
C ALA A 469 0.73 9.66 7.07
N ALA A 470 1.59 10.39 7.77
CA ALA A 470 1.36 11.80 8.11
C ALA A 470 1.29 12.70 6.87
N ILE A 471 2.18 12.47 5.89
CA ILE A 471 2.15 13.21 4.62
C ILE A 471 0.90 12.86 3.82
N LEU A 472 0.55 11.57 3.69
CA LEU A 472 -0.68 11.16 2.98
C LEU A 472 -1.95 11.73 3.63
N GLN A 473 -2.01 11.82 4.97
CA GLN A 473 -3.14 12.44 5.67
C GLN A 473 -3.17 13.98 5.53
N SER A 474 -2.08 14.59 5.08
CA SER A 474 -2.02 16.02 4.78
C SER A 474 -2.61 16.34 3.41
N ASP A 475 -2.77 15.34 2.56
CA ASP A 475 -3.43 15.46 1.27
C ASP A 475 -4.95 15.54 1.43
N SER A 476 -5.51 16.54 0.77
CA SER A 476 -6.96 16.73 0.61
C SER A 476 -7.35 17.09 -0.81
N THR A 477 -6.40 17.12 -1.74
CA THR A 477 -6.61 17.55 -3.13
C THR A 477 -6.86 16.31 -4.00
N PRO A 478 -8.05 16.16 -4.61
CA PRO A 478 -8.28 15.02 -5.48
C PRO A 478 -7.50 15.11 -6.80
N PRO A 479 -7.25 13.97 -7.47
CA PRO A 479 -6.65 13.94 -8.80
C PRO A 479 -7.44 14.80 -9.80
N VAL A 480 -6.73 15.42 -10.74
CA VAL A 480 -7.34 16.19 -11.83
C VAL A 480 -7.22 15.41 -13.14
N ILE A 481 -8.38 15.06 -13.73
CA ILE A 481 -8.47 14.45 -15.06
C ILE A 481 -8.54 15.58 -16.09
N HIS A 482 -7.44 15.80 -16.82
CA HIS A 482 -7.31 16.90 -17.79
C HIS A 482 -7.93 16.58 -19.14
N SER A 483 -7.76 15.35 -19.61
CA SER A 483 -8.28 14.92 -20.92
C SER A 483 -8.52 13.43 -20.97
N VAL A 484 -9.56 13.05 -21.73
CA VAL A 484 -9.89 11.67 -22.07
C VAL A 484 -10.02 11.58 -23.58
N VAL A 485 -9.17 10.78 -24.22
CA VAL A 485 -9.23 10.47 -25.65
C VAL A 485 -9.66 9.01 -25.80
N ARG A 486 -10.68 8.77 -26.62
CA ARG A 486 -11.19 7.43 -26.92
C ARG A 486 -10.98 7.13 -28.41
N SER A 487 -10.65 5.90 -28.74
CA SER A 487 -10.55 5.43 -30.12
C SER A 487 -10.95 3.95 -30.24
N PRO A 488 -11.68 3.54 -31.29
CA PRO A 488 -12.19 4.38 -32.39
C PRO A 488 -13.45 5.19 -32.01
N ASP A 489 -13.75 6.23 -32.79
CA ASP A 489 -14.96 7.05 -32.60
C ASP A 489 -16.23 6.28 -32.97
N SER A 490 -16.21 5.62 -34.12
CA SER A 490 -17.22 4.64 -34.54
C SER A 490 -16.74 3.26 -34.13
N VAL A 491 -17.54 2.55 -33.32
CA VAL A 491 -17.14 1.25 -32.75
C VAL A 491 -17.91 0.15 -33.45
N GLU A 492 -17.17 -0.77 -34.06
CA GLU A 492 -17.71 -2.01 -34.63
C GLU A 492 -17.63 -3.14 -33.59
N TYR A 493 -18.43 -4.19 -33.74
CA TYR A 493 -18.49 -5.31 -32.79
C TYR A 493 -17.16 -6.04 -32.57
N TYR A 494 -16.22 -5.93 -33.49
CA TYR A 494 -14.88 -6.52 -33.38
C TYR A 494 -13.82 -5.55 -32.81
N ASP A 495 -14.16 -4.28 -32.59
CA ASP A 495 -13.24 -3.29 -32.08
C ASP A 495 -13.03 -3.44 -30.57
N THR A 496 -11.78 -3.29 -30.14
CA THR A 496 -11.50 -2.90 -28.76
C THR A 496 -11.49 -1.37 -28.67
N VAL A 497 -12.10 -0.83 -27.62
CA VAL A 497 -12.16 0.61 -27.39
C VAL A 497 -11.02 1.00 -26.48
N SER A 498 -10.06 1.71 -27.05
CA SER A 498 -8.89 2.24 -26.36
C SER A 498 -9.16 3.61 -25.73
N PHE A 499 -8.52 3.85 -24.59
CA PHE A 499 -8.53 5.10 -23.85
C PHE A 499 -7.10 5.59 -23.64
N GLU A 500 -6.89 6.88 -23.80
CA GLU A 500 -5.72 7.61 -23.37
C GLU A 500 -6.16 8.77 -22.47
N VAL A 501 -5.67 8.78 -21.23
CA VAL A 501 -6.11 9.71 -20.18
C VAL A 501 -4.91 10.46 -19.63
N ASN A 502 -5.01 11.79 -19.58
CA ASN A 502 -4.06 12.63 -18.87
C ASN A 502 -4.62 12.97 -17.48
N VAL A 503 -3.97 12.48 -16.44
CA VAL A 503 -4.33 12.72 -15.03
C VAL A 503 -3.10 13.24 -14.32
N SER A 504 -3.27 14.23 -13.46
CA SER A 504 -2.23 14.67 -12.54
C SER A 504 -2.75 14.75 -11.12
N ASP A 505 -1.86 14.60 -10.18
CA ASP A 505 -2.13 14.85 -8.77
C ASP A 505 -0.85 15.40 -8.09
N ASN A 506 -0.99 16.09 -6.97
CA ASN A 506 0.14 16.68 -6.25
C ASN A 506 0.89 15.68 -5.34
N MET A 507 0.27 14.58 -4.90
CA MET A 507 0.90 13.42 -4.25
C MET A 507 1.14 12.24 -5.20
N GLY A 508 0.58 12.32 -6.38
CA GLY A 508 0.73 11.32 -7.43
C GLY A 508 -0.48 10.39 -7.50
N VAL A 509 -0.77 9.96 -8.72
CA VAL A 509 -1.95 9.16 -9.03
C VAL A 509 -1.67 7.69 -8.74
N TYR A 510 -2.48 7.09 -7.86
CA TYR A 510 -2.36 5.68 -7.47
C TYR A 510 -2.93 4.77 -8.55
N GLY A 511 -4.10 5.12 -9.10
CA GLY A 511 -4.78 4.30 -10.10
C GLY A 511 -5.66 5.14 -11.00
N VAL A 512 -5.76 4.73 -12.27
CA VAL A 512 -6.72 5.26 -13.24
C VAL A 512 -7.43 4.09 -13.90
N TYR A 513 -8.74 4.19 -14.00
CA TYR A 513 -9.61 3.12 -14.45
C TYR A 513 -10.65 3.65 -15.42
N VAL A 514 -11.01 2.81 -16.38
CA VAL A 514 -12.25 2.95 -17.13
C VAL A 514 -13.30 2.15 -16.38
N LYS A 515 -14.31 2.83 -15.85
CA LYS A 515 -15.52 2.19 -15.35
C LYS A 515 -16.48 2.05 -16.53
N TYR A 516 -17.01 0.87 -16.79
CA TYR A 516 -17.92 0.64 -17.91
C TYR A 516 -19.05 -0.33 -17.58
N ASP A 517 -20.19 -0.17 -18.22
CA ASP A 517 -21.36 -1.05 -18.12
C ASP A 517 -22.06 -1.16 -19.48
N VAL A 518 -22.74 -2.27 -19.73
CA VAL A 518 -23.42 -2.54 -21.02
C VAL A 518 -24.93 -2.51 -20.81
N GLY A 519 -25.63 -1.71 -21.61
CA GLY A 519 -27.08 -1.55 -21.59
C GLY A 519 -27.56 -0.45 -20.64
N GLU A 520 -27.23 -0.53 -19.35
CA GLU A 520 -27.60 0.48 -18.35
C GLU A 520 -26.45 0.71 -17.34
N TRP A 521 -26.35 1.92 -16.77
CA TRP A 521 -25.30 2.24 -15.78
C TRP A 521 -25.75 1.88 -14.36
N THR A 522 -25.65 0.61 -14.00
CA THR A 522 -26.16 0.11 -12.70
C THR A 522 -25.11 -0.59 -11.86
N SER A 523 -24.16 -1.28 -12.48
CA SER A 523 -23.11 -2.05 -11.80
C SER A 523 -21.82 -2.03 -12.64
N PRO A 524 -21.19 -0.85 -12.76
CA PRO A 524 -20.05 -0.67 -13.65
C PRO A 524 -18.85 -1.51 -13.21
N THR A 525 -18.20 -2.13 -14.20
CA THR A 525 -16.95 -2.88 -14.06
C THR A 525 -15.75 -1.96 -14.21
N PHE A 526 -14.67 -2.22 -13.47
CA PHE A 526 -13.43 -1.44 -13.52
C PHE A 526 -12.39 -2.15 -14.40
N SER A 527 -11.84 -1.44 -15.39
CA SER A 527 -10.66 -1.85 -16.17
C SER A 527 -9.52 -0.88 -15.91
N ALA A 528 -8.38 -1.38 -15.44
CA ALA A 528 -7.24 -0.54 -15.09
C ALA A 528 -6.48 -0.02 -16.33
N LEU A 529 -6.10 1.24 -16.30
CA LEU A 529 -5.22 1.86 -17.29
C LEU A 529 -3.77 1.84 -16.80
N SER A 530 -2.82 1.70 -17.72
CA SER A 530 -1.39 1.64 -17.43
C SER A 530 -0.70 2.95 -17.75
N LEU A 531 0.13 3.46 -16.83
CA LEU A 531 0.96 4.64 -17.07
C LEU A 531 2.00 4.36 -18.16
N THR A 532 2.10 5.27 -19.12
CA THR A 532 3.05 5.18 -20.24
C THR A 532 4.20 6.18 -20.08
N ALA A 533 5.24 6.04 -20.92
CA ALA A 533 6.41 6.92 -20.89
C ALA A 533 6.09 8.40 -21.25
N SER A 534 4.95 8.68 -21.87
CA SER A 534 4.49 10.05 -22.15
C SER A 534 3.91 10.74 -20.92
N GLY A 535 3.62 10.01 -19.84
CA GLY A 535 2.92 10.50 -18.65
C GLY A 535 1.41 10.29 -18.69
N ASN A 536 0.84 9.75 -19.78
CA ASN A 536 -0.58 9.43 -19.89
C ASN A 536 -0.87 7.97 -19.51
N TYR A 537 -2.10 7.69 -19.09
CA TYR A 537 -2.61 6.36 -18.77
C TYR A 537 -3.37 5.78 -19.96
N THR A 538 -3.06 4.55 -20.37
CA THR A 538 -3.68 3.89 -21.52
C THR A 538 -4.19 2.48 -21.24
N GLY A 539 -5.23 2.06 -21.95
CA GLY A 539 -5.82 0.73 -21.84
C GLY A 539 -7.08 0.62 -22.68
N SER A 540 -7.73 -0.54 -22.68
CA SER A 540 -8.87 -0.80 -23.55
C SER A 540 -9.93 -1.67 -22.88
N ILE A 541 -11.15 -1.57 -23.39
CA ILE A 541 -12.31 -2.41 -23.02
C ILE A 541 -12.93 -3.02 -24.29
N GLY A 542 -13.77 -4.04 -24.12
CA GLY A 542 -14.37 -4.78 -25.22
C GLY A 542 -13.46 -5.90 -25.76
N PRO A 543 -13.79 -6.50 -26.93
CA PRO A 543 -14.90 -6.13 -27.83
C PRO A 543 -16.29 -6.36 -27.23
N PHE A 544 -17.31 -5.77 -27.86
CA PHE A 544 -18.72 -5.80 -27.44
C PHE A 544 -19.62 -6.25 -28.59
N SER A 545 -20.87 -6.66 -28.31
CA SER A 545 -21.75 -7.19 -29.36
C SER A 545 -22.51 -6.08 -30.09
N TYR A 546 -22.88 -6.32 -31.34
CA TYR A 546 -23.75 -5.41 -32.10
C TYR A 546 -25.03 -5.06 -31.31
N GLY A 547 -25.39 -3.78 -31.35
CA GLY A 547 -26.57 -3.26 -30.66
C GLY A 547 -26.33 -2.93 -29.18
N ASP A 548 -25.19 -3.32 -28.60
CA ASP A 548 -24.81 -2.91 -27.26
C ASP A 548 -24.66 -1.39 -27.19
N THR A 549 -25.19 -0.79 -26.12
CA THR A 549 -24.85 0.58 -25.71
C THR A 549 -23.96 0.50 -24.49
N VAL A 550 -22.71 0.92 -24.63
CA VAL A 550 -21.71 0.85 -23.56
C VAL A 550 -21.59 2.22 -22.91
N TYR A 551 -21.91 2.28 -21.63
CA TYR A 551 -21.72 3.47 -20.79
C TYR A 551 -20.34 3.39 -20.13
N TYR A 552 -19.67 4.52 -19.98
CA TYR A 552 -18.36 4.58 -19.31
C TYR A 552 -18.11 5.91 -18.61
N SER A 553 -17.24 5.88 -17.60
CA SER A 553 -16.60 7.05 -16.97
C SER A 553 -15.12 6.73 -16.71
N ILE A 554 -14.31 7.78 -16.57
CA ILE A 554 -12.92 7.64 -16.11
C ILE A 554 -12.86 7.96 -14.63
N TYR A 555 -12.36 7.01 -13.85
CA TYR A 555 -12.15 7.12 -12.42
C TYR A 555 -10.65 7.15 -12.12
N ALA A 556 -10.19 8.13 -11.36
CA ALA A 556 -8.82 8.24 -10.90
C ALA A 556 -8.80 8.42 -9.38
N ASN A 557 -7.84 7.79 -8.71
CA ASN A 557 -7.62 7.98 -7.29
C ASN A 557 -6.12 8.16 -6.99
N ASP A 558 -5.80 8.86 -5.92
CA ASP A 558 -4.42 9.07 -5.45
C ASP A 558 -4.05 8.11 -4.31
N SER A 559 -2.82 8.30 -3.81
CA SER A 559 -2.25 7.51 -2.72
C SER A 559 -2.81 7.89 -1.34
N ALA A 560 -3.47 9.04 -1.21
CA ALA A 560 -4.12 9.51 0.01
C ALA A 560 -5.59 9.04 0.11
N GLY A 561 -6.13 8.48 -0.97
CA GLY A 561 -7.49 7.96 -1.05
C GLY A 561 -8.51 8.96 -1.56
N GLN A 562 -8.09 10.13 -2.07
CA GLN A 562 -9.00 11.03 -2.77
C GLN A 562 -9.22 10.55 -4.20
N ASP A 563 -10.38 10.89 -4.77
CA ASP A 563 -10.76 10.44 -6.11
C ASP A 563 -11.46 11.52 -6.95
N ALA A 564 -11.42 11.29 -8.25
CA ALA A 564 -12.13 12.07 -9.25
C ALA A 564 -12.73 11.14 -10.30
N GLU A 565 -13.95 11.46 -10.72
CA GLU A 565 -14.65 10.71 -11.76
C GLU A 565 -15.26 11.66 -12.79
N THR A 566 -15.11 11.35 -14.08
CA THR A 566 -15.78 12.10 -15.14
C THR A 566 -17.29 11.82 -15.15
N ALA A 567 -18.06 12.69 -15.79
CA ALA A 567 -19.45 12.36 -16.12
C ALA A 567 -19.53 11.08 -16.97
N VAL A 568 -20.62 10.32 -16.81
CA VAL A 568 -20.86 9.12 -17.60
C VAL A 568 -21.13 9.53 -19.05
N SER A 569 -20.38 8.95 -19.97
CA SER A 569 -20.57 9.03 -21.43
C SER A 569 -20.99 7.67 -21.96
N HIS A 570 -21.40 7.58 -23.22
CA HIS A 570 -21.71 6.29 -23.85
C HIS A 570 -21.29 6.25 -25.32
N PHE A 571 -21.24 5.05 -25.89
CA PHE A 571 -21.17 4.79 -27.32
C PHE A 571 -22.02 3.56 -27.66
N SER A 572 -22.43 3.44 -28.93
CA SER A 572 -23.18 2.28 -29.44
C SER A 572 -22.30 1.48 -30.38
N VAL A 573 -22.48 0.16 -30.36
CA VAL A 573 -21.71 -0.79 -31.17
C VAL A 573 -22.46 -1.09 -32.46
N SER A 574 -21.78 -0.87 -33.58
CA SER A 574 -22.32 -1.03 -34.93
C SER A 574 -21.80 -2.30 -35.61
N ASP A 575 -22.40 -2.63 -36.74
CA ASP A 575 -21.95 -3.69 -37.63
C ASP A 575 -22.05 -3.23 -39.08
N SER A 576 -20.90 -3.16 -39.74
CA SER A 576 -20.74 -2.79 -41.15
C SER A 576 -20.30 -3.96 -42.03
N VAL A 577 -20.23 -5.18 -41.48
CA VAL A 577 -19.72 -6.36 -42.18
C VAL A 577 -20.88 -7.12 -42.80
N GLU A 578 -20.86 -7.30 -44.11
CA GLU A 578 -21.87 -8.10 -44.82
C GLU A 578 -21.84 -9.60 -44.43
N PRO A 579 -22.99 -10.30 -44.44
CA PRO A 579 -23.01 -11.75 -44.28
C PRO A 579 -22.12 -12.48 -45.29
N TRP A 580 -21.43 -13.52 -44.85
CA TRP A 580 -20.64 -14.36 -45.75
C TRP A 580 -21.53 -15.42 -46.42
N LEU A 581 -21.47 -15.47 -47.76
CA LEU A 581 -22.09 -16.51 -48.57
C LEU A 581 -21.08 -17.63 -48.86
N GLY A 582 -21.39 -18.84 -48.39
CA GLY A 582 -20.55 -20.02 -48.44
C GLY A 582 -20.93 -21.02 -49.53
N ASN A 583 -20.93 -22.31 -49.17
CA ASN A 583 -21.15 -23.38 -50.14
C ASN A 583 -22.55 -23.30 -50.73
N PHE A 584 -22.61 -23.45 -52.05
CA PHE A 584 -23.84 -23.56 -52.80
C PHE A 584 -24.06 -25.01 -53.24
N TRP A 585 -25.29 -25.50 -53.14
CA TRP A 585 -25.69 -26.82 -53.61
C TRP A 585 -27.07 -26.77 -54.28
N ARG A 586 -27.30 -27.65 -55.25
CA ARG A 586 -28.62 -27.93 -55.82
C ARG A 586 -28.82 -29.41 -56.04
N ASN A 587 -30.06 -29.86 -55.95
CA ASN A 587 -30.40 -31.28 -56.08
C ASN A 587 -30.32 -31.83 -57.53
N ALA A 588 -30.36 -30.97 -58.54
CA ALA A 588 -30.29 -31.35 -59.95
C ALA A 588 -29.49 -30.32 -60.76
N THR A 589 -28.63 -30.81 -61.64
CA THR A 589 -27.83 -29.98 -62.57
C THR A 589 -28.46 -29.85 -63.95
N THR A 590 -29.27 -30.82 -64.37
CA THR A 590 -30.02 -30.87 -65.64
C THR A 590 -31.45 -31.40 -65.39
N PRO A 591 -32.31 -30.64 -64.70
CA PRO A 591 -33.64 -31.12 -64.32
C PRO A 591 -34.54 -31.37 -65.54
N GLY A 592 -35.35 -32.43 -65.50
CA GLY A 592 -36.39 -32.68 -66.49
C GLY A 592 -37.48 -31.59 -66.47
N GLY A 593 -38.09 -31.31 -67.64
CA GLY A 593 -39.25 -30.42 -67.72
C GLY A 593 -40.40 -30.90 -66.84
N GLY A 594 -40.95 -30.02 -65.99
CA GLY A 594 -42.00 -30.35 -65.02
C GLY A 594 -41.51 -30.67 -63.60
N HIS A 595 -40.20 -30.66 -63.35
CA HIS A 595 -39.62 -30.91 -62.02
C HIS A 595 -39.12 -29.63 -61.36
N ALA A 596 -39.38 -29.48 -60.06
CA ALA A 596 -38.88 -28.38 -59.25
C ALA A 596 -37.43 -28.64 -58.78
N VAL A 597 -36.65 -27.58 -58.60
CA VAL A 597 -35.24 -27.68 -58.18
C VAL A 597 -35.08 -27.12 -56.78
N GLU A 598 -34.52 -27.93 -55.87
CA GLU A 598 -34.13 -27.45 -54.54
C GLU A 598 -32.72 -26.85 -54.63
N VAL A 599 -32.55 -25.65 -54.09
CA VAL A 599 -31.26 -24.96 -53.96
C VAL A 599 -30.96 -24.67 -52.49
N ARG A 600 -29.68 -24.74 -52.14
CA ARG A 600 -29.16 -24.47 -50.79
C ARG A 600 -27.95 -23.56 -50.85
N VAL A 601 -27.81 -22.68 -49.85
CA VAL A 601 -26.64 -21.83 -49.66
C VAL A 601 -26.30 -21.73 -48.18
N ASP A 602 -25.01 -21.83 -47.83
CA ASP A 602 -24.54 -21.53 -46.49
C ASP A 602 -24.39 -20.02 -46.30
N VAL A 603 -24.89 -19.48 -45.19
CA VAL A 603 -24.76 -18.07 -44.82
C VAL A 603 -24.29 -17.98 -43.38
N VAL A 604 -23.19 -17.27 -43.14
CA VAL A 604 -22.57 -17.18 -41.80
C VAL A 604 -22.23 -15.73 -41.49
N GLU A 605 -22.40 -15.36 -40.22
CA GLU A 605 -21.84 -14.14 -39.65
C GLU A 605 -20.86 -14.43 -38.52
N PRO A 606 -19.84 -13.56 -38.33
CA PRO A 606 -18.93 -13.68 -37.19
C PRO A 606 -19.66 -13.54 -35.85
N SER A 607 -19.07 -14.10 -34.79
CA SER A 607 -19.62 -13.96 -33.44
C SER A 607 -19.55 -12.50 -32.98
N GLY A 608 -20.65 -11.99 -32.43
CA GLY A 608 -20.79 -10.58 -32.00
C GLY A 608 -21.37 -9.64 -33.06
N ALA A 609 -21.43 -10.07 -34.33
CA ALA A 609 -22.08 -9.36 -35.42
C ALA A 609 -23.61 -9.35 -35.28
N ALA A 610 -24.30 -8.65 -36.18
CA ALA A 610 -25.74 -8.45 -36.12
C ALA A 610 -26.55 -9.74 -36.33
N GLY A 611 -25.98 -10.73 -37.00
CA GLY A 611 -26.60 -12.01 -37.28
C GLY A 611 -27.59 -11.94 -38.45
N VAL A 612 -27.78 -13.08 -39.13
CA VAL A 612 -28.44 -13.11 -40.43
C VAL A 612 -29.94 -12.83 -40.26
N GLN A 613 -30.44 -11.77 -40.88
CA GLN A 613 -31.85 -11.39 -40.86
C GLN A 613 -32.66 -12.17 -41.90
N SER A 614 -32.17 -12.22 -43.14
CA SER A 614 -32.88 -12.89 -44.24
C SER A 614 -31.95 -13.37 -45.34
N VAL A 615 -32.37 -14.44 -46.01
CA VAL A 615 -31.73 -14.94 -47.23
C VAL A 615 -32.81 -15.10 -48.29
N ILE A 616 -32.61 -14.43 -49.43
CA ILE A 616 -33.57 -14.36 -50.53
C ILE A 616 -32.96 -15.03 -51.75
N LEU A 617 -33.68 -15.98 -52.32
CA LEU A 617 -33.43 -16.53 -53.65
C LEU A 617 -34.16 -15.68 -54.69
N ASN A 618 -33.42 -15.13 -55.64
CA ASN A 618 -33.96 -14.50 -56.83
C ASN A 618 -33.77 -15.46 -58.01
N TRP A 619 -34.82 -15.75 -58.78
CA TRP A 619 -34.71 -16.61 -59.96
C TRP A 619 -35.54 -16.08 -61.14
N SER A 620 -35.16 -16.43 -62.36
CA SER A 620 -35.82 -16.02 -63.60
C SER A 620 -35.76 -17.14 -64.65
N ALA A 621 -36.85 -17.32 -65.40
CA ALA A 621 -36.96 -18.25 -66.52
C ALA A 621 -36.89 -17.50 -67.86
N ASP A 622 -36.07 -17.97 -68.79
CA ASP A 622 -35.88 -17.44 -70.15
C ASP A 622 -35.60 -15.92 -70.20
N SER A 623 -34.91 -15.41 -69.19
CA SER A 623 -34.63 -13.97 -68.99
C SER A 623 -35.90 -13.10 -68.82
N GLY A 624 -36.98 -13.69 -68.29
CA GLY A 624 -38.18 -13.00 -67.84
C GLY A 624 -37.99 -12.19 -66.55
N PRO A 625 -39.06 -11.65 -65.95
CA PRO A 625 -38.97 -10.95 -64.67
C PRO A 625 -38.39 -11.87 -63.58
N TRP A 626 -37.68 -11.27 -62.61
CA TRP A 626 -37.14 -11.99 -61.47
C TRP A 626 -38.24 -12.24 -60.43
N ASP A 627 -38.40 -13.49 -60.04
CA ASP A 627 -39.21 -13.93 -58.93
C ASP A 627 -38.35 -14.06 -57.66
N THR A 628 -38.93 -13.70 -56.51
CA THR A 628 -38.22 -13.66 -55.22
C THR A 628 -38.81 -14.64 -54.23
N VAL A 629 -37.98 -15.43 -53.57
CA VAL A 629 -38.38 -16.43 -52.57
C VAL A 629 -37.53 -16.25 -51.31
N THR A 630 -38.15 -16.05 -50.15
CA THR A 630 -37.46 -16.11 -48.86
C THR A 630 -37.09 -17.56 -48.55
N MET A 631 -35.82 -17.82 -48.28
CA MET A 631 -35.30 -19.16 -48.00
C MET A 631 -35.58 -19.56 -46.55
N SER A 632 -35.77 -20.87 -46.30
CA SER A 632 -35.90 -21.43 -44.95
C SER A 632 -34.54 -21.83 -44.41
N GLY A 633 -34.16 -21.35 -43.22
CA GLY A 633 -32.87 -21.64 -42.59
C GLY A 633 -32.91 -22.83 -41.61
N ALA A 634 -31.87 -23.66 -41.63
CA ALA A 634 -31.58 -24.69 -40.62
C ALA A 634 -30.08 -24.64 -40.26
N GLY A 635 -29.74 -24.06 -39.12
CA GLY A 635 -28.35 -23.72 -38.79
C GLY A 635 -27.82 -22.63 -39.74
N ASN A 636 -26.65 -22.85 -40.32
CA ASN A 636 -26.05 -21.91 -41.29
C ASN A 636 -26.51 -22.16 -42.73
N THR A 637 -27.30 -23.19 -43.01
CA THR A 637 -27.72 -23.55 -44.37
C THR A 637 -29.16 -23.12 -44.62
N TYR A 638 -29.38 -22.40 -45.72
CA TYR A 638 -30.68 -21.92 -46.15
C TYR A 638 -31.12 -22.63 -47.42
N SER A 639 -32.38 -23.08 -47.49
CA SER A 639 -32.92 -23.78 -48.66
C SER A 639 -34.21 -23.16 -49.22
N ALA A 640 -34.41 -23.28 -50.52
CA ALA A 640 -35.64 -22.91 -51.21
C ALA A 640 -35.83 -23.77 -52.47
N VAL A 641 -37.06 -23.75 -53.00
CA VAL A 641 -37.44 -24.51 -54.20
C VAL A 641 -37.78 -23.56 -55.32
N ILE A 642 -37.10 -23.72 -56.47
CA ILE A 642 -37.48 -23.12 -57.74
C ILE A 642 -38.60 -23.98 -58.34
N PRO A 643 -39.80 -23.44 -58.59
CA PRO A 643 -40.92 -24.21 -59.14
C PRO A 643 -40.60 -24.87 -60.48
N ALA A 644 -41.33 -25.94 -60.78
CA ALA A 644 -41.21 -26.68 -62.03
C ALA A 644 -41.32 -25.79 -63.28
N GLN A 645 -40.36 -25.91 -64.19
CA GLN A 645 -40.33 -25.18 -65.47
C GLN A 645 -40.58 -26.11 -66.65
N LEU A 646 -41.05 -25.55 -67.77
CA LEU A 646 -41.21 -26.29 -69.02
C LEU A 646 -39.85 -26.77 -69.54
N ALA A 647 -39.83 -27.82 -70.37
CA ALA A 647 -38.60 -28.31 -70.98
C ALA A 647 -37.99 -27.27 -71.95
N GLY A 648 -36.67 -27.13 -71.94
CA GLY A 648 -35.92 -26.17 -72.76
C GLY A 648 -35.80 -24.76 -72.14
N THR A 649 -36.36 -24.55 -70.95
CA THR A 649 -36.29 -23.27 -70.23
C THR A 649 -34.92 -23.08 -69.60
N SER A 650 -34.31 -21.92 -69.84
CA SER A 650 -33.08 -21.49 -69.18
C SER A 650 -33.43 -20.78 -67.87
N VAL A 651 -33.02 -21.34 -66.74
CA VAL A 651 -33.24 -20.75 -65.41
C VAL A 651 -31.95 -20.12 -64.92
N GLN A 652 -32.02 -18.86 -64.50
CA GLN A 652 -30.95 -18.13 -63.81
C GLN A 652 -31.40 -17.81 -62.39
N TYR A 653 -30.49 -17.87 -61.42
CA TYR A 653 -30.79 -17.55 -60.02
C TYR A 653 -29.56 -17.08 -59.25
N TYR A 654 -29.77 -16.31 -58.19
CA TYR A 654 -28.74 -15.87 -57.25
C TYR A 654 -29.34 -15.64 -55.87
N PHE A 655 -28.47 -15.53 -54.87
CA PHE A 655 -28.84 -15.34 -53.47
C PHE A 655 -28.50 -13.94 -53.01
N ILE A 656 -29.34 -13.35 -52.17
CA ILE A 656 -29.04 -12.14 -51.40
C ILE A 656 -29.18 -12.50 -49.93
N ALA A 657 -28.12 -12.32 -49.14
CA ALA A 657 -28.18 -12.40 -47.69
C ALA A 657 -28.15 -10.99 -47.10
N THR A 658 -28.92 -10.76 -46.04
CA THR A 658 -29.00 -9.49 -45.30
C THR A 658 -28.91 -9.78 -43.80
N ASP A 659 -28.05 -9.05 -43.08
CA ASP A 659 -27.95 -9.14 -41.61
C ASP A 659 -28.97 -8.23 -40.90
N ASN A 660 -29.01 -8.26 -39.57
CA ASN A 660 -29.87 -7.40 -38.75
C ASN A 660 -29.40 -5.93 -38.65
N ALA A 661 -28.21 -5.59 -39.16
CA ALA A 661 -27.73 -4.22 -39.33
C ALA A 661 -28.10 -3.62 -40.70
N GLY A 662 -28.58 -4.46 -41.63
CA GLY A 662 -28.97 -4.10 -42.98
C GLY A 662 -27.84 -4.23 -44.01
N ASN A 663 -26.70 -4.82 -43.68
CA ASN A 663 -25.64 -5.07 -44.67
C ASN A 663 -26.03 -6.27 -45.54
N THR A 664 -25.77 -6.17 -46.84
CA THR A 664 -26.23 -7.15 -47.82
C THR A 664 -25.09 -7.71 -48.66
N ASN A 665 -25.02 -9.03 -48.81
CA ASN A 665 -24.13 -9.70 -49.75
C ASN A 665 -24.94 -10.40 -50.86
N THR A 666 -24.44 -10.39 -52.09
CA THR A 666 -25.10 -10.99 -53.27
C THR A 666 -24.19 -12.00 -53.95
N SER A 667 -24.69 -13.22 -54.18
CA SER A 667 -23.91 -14.25 -54.87
C SER A 667 -23.72 -13.95 -56.36
N ALA A 668 -22.82 -14.70 -57.01
CA ALA A 668 -22.83 -14.81 -58.47
C ALA A 668 -24.16 -15.38 -58.97
N VAL A 669 -24.48 -15.14 -60.24
CA VAL A 669 -25.63 -15.74 -60.92
C VAL A 669 -25.28 -17.16 -61.35
N PHE A 670 -26.05 -18.12 -60.86
CA PHE A 670 -26.02 -19.51 -61.24
C PHE A 670 -27.09 -19.79 -62.31
N SER A 671 -26.91 -20.84 -63.10
CA SER A 671 -27.89 -21.22 -64.12
C SER A 671 -27.98 -22.72 -64.35
N TYR A 672 -29.14 -23.18 -64.79
CA TYR A 672 -29.36 -24.51 -65.38
C TYR A 672 -30.36 -24.41 -66.54
N THR A 673 -30.46 -25.46 -67.35
CA THR A 673 -31.49 -25.57 -68.39
C THR A 673 -32.29 -26.85 -68.17
N THR A 674 -33.61 -26.79 -68.31
CA THR A 674 -34.45 -27.99 -68.22
C THR A 674 -34.39 -28.81 -69.51
N VAL A 675 -34.39 -30.14 -69.40
CA VAL A 675 -34.31 -31.05 -70.56
C VAL A 675 -35.63 -31.77 -70.82
N THR A 676 -35.87 -32.17 -72.08
CA THR A 676 -37.09 -32.88 -72.50
C THR A 676 -37.18 -34.32 -71.98
N ALA A 677 -36.04 -34.95 -71.72
CA ALA A 677 -35.87 -36.21 -71.02
C ALA A 677 -34.37 -36.37 -70.73
N GLU A 678 -34.03 -36.63 -69.47
CA GLU A 678 -32.72 -37.15 -69.09
C GLU A 678 -32.82 -38.68 -69.23
N THR A 679 -31.81 -39.32 -69.83
CA THR A 679 -31.81 -40.77 -70.09
C THR A 679 -30.65 -41.52 -69.43
N ASN A 680 -29.75 -40.83 -68.73
CA ASN A 680 -28.67 -41.48 -68.03
C ASN A 680 -29.23 -42.00 -66.69
N PRO A 681 -28.99 -43.27 -66.36
CA PRO A 681 -29.39 -43.76 -65.05
C PRO A 681 -28.49 -43.16 -63.95
N PRO A 682 -28.97 -43.07 -62.70
CA PRO A 682 -28.17 -42.72 -61.54
C PRO A 682 -26.86 -43.52 -61.44
N THR A 683 -25.86 -42.99 -60.77
CA THR A 683 -24.70 -43.76 -60.30
C THR A 683 -24.89 -44.18 -58.85
N ILE A 684 -24.50 -45.42 -58.53
CA ILE A 684 -24.53 -45.97 -57.16
C ILE A 684 -23.13 -46.40 -56.78
N ASP A 685 -22.56 -45.77 -55.78
CA ASP A 685 -21.20 -45.99 -55.28
C ASP A 685 -21.20 -46.28 -53.77
N ASN A 686 -20.04 -46.66 -53.22
CA ASN A 686 -19.82 -46.85 -51.78
C ASN A 686 -20.84 -47.76 -51.06
N LEU A 687 -21.29 -48.82 -51.74
CA LEU A 687 -22.19 -49.81 -51.14
C LEU A 687 -21.47 -50.59 -50.02
N THR A 688 -21.83 -50.34 -48.76
CA THR A 688 -21.25 -51.03 -47.61
C THR A 688 -22.31 -51.69 -46.73
N ARG A 689 -21.87 -52.61 -45.86
CA ARG A 689 -22.72 -53.24 -44.85
C ARG A 689 -22.06 -53.25 -43.48
N SER A 690 -22.86 -53.10 -42.43
CA SER A 690 -22.43 -53.24 -41.04
C SER A 690 -23.47 -54.02 -40.22
N PRO A 691 -23.10 -55.07 -39.48
CA PRO A 691 -21.75 -55.64 -39.38
C PRO A 691 -21.30 -56.37 -40.65
N ALA A 692 -19.99 -56.41 -40.91
CA ALA A 692 -19.44 -57.08 -42.10
C ALA A 692 -19.70 -58.60 -42.12
N ASN A 693 -19.79 -59.23 -40.94
CA ASN A 693 -20.09 -60.64 -40.71
C ASN A 693 -21.28 -60.80 -39.74
N PRO A 694 -22.52 -60.76 -40.24
CA PRO A 694 -23.72 -60.79 -39.39
C PRO A 694 -23.97 -62.15 -38.73
N THR A 695 -24.40 -62.13 -37.47
CA THR A 695 -24.93 -63.29 -36.74
C THR A 695 -26.45 -63.29 -36.72
N SER A 696 -27.05 -64.38 -36.23
CA SER A 696 -28.51 -64.50 -36.11
C SER A 696 -29.17 -63.52 -35.12
N ALA A 697 -28.40 -62.69 -34.43
CA ALA A 697 -28.88 -61.63 -33.54
C ALA A 697 -28.72 -60.21 -34.13
N ASP A 698 -27.96 -60.05 -35.22
CA ASP A 698 -27.58 -58.74 -35.74
C ASP A 698 -28.55 -58.26 -36.83
N ALA A 699 -29.08 -57.04 -36.69
CA ALA A 699 -29.62 -56.31 -37.82
C ALA A 699 -28.45 -55.70 -38.62
N VAL A 700 -28.58 -55.64 -39.95
CA VAL A 700 -27.52 -55.23 -40.87
C VAL A 700 -27.89 -53.93 -41.55
N THR A 701 -27.14 -52.87 -41.25
CA THR A 701 -27.27 -51.58 -41.93
C THR A 701 -26.53 -51.64 -43.27
N ILE A 702 -27.22 -51.27 -44.34
CA ILE A 702 -26.67 -51.09 -45.68
C ILE A 702 -26.60 -49.60 -45.96
N THR A 703 -25.45 -49.12 -46.43
CA THR A 703 -25.24 -47.74 -46.85
C THR A 703 -24.83 -47.69 -48.32
N ALA A 704 -25.26 -46.68 -49.06
CA ALA A 704 -24.88 -46.46 -50.46
C ALA A 704 -24.96 -44.97 -50.83
N ASP A 705 -24.08 -44.53 -51.73
CA ASP A 705 -24.12 -43.19 -52.31
C ASP A 705 -24.83 -43.27 -53.65
N ALA A 706 -25.85 -42.43 -53.87
CA ALA A 706 -26.55 -42.35 -55.14
C ALA A 706 -26.53 -40.92 -55.66
N THR A 707 -26.09 -40.74 -56.91
CA THR A 707 -25.99 -39.43 -57.56
C THR A 707 -26.55 -39.49 -58.97
N ASP A 708 -27.16 -38.41 -59.43
CA ASP A 708 -27.66 -38.28 -60.80
C ASP A 708 -27.72 -36.81 -61.22
N GLU A 709 -27.48 -36.51 -62.50
CA GLU A 709 -27.48 -35.14 -63.01
C GLU A 709 -28.87 -34.49 -62.94
N SER A 710 -29.95 -35.29 -62.96
CA SER A 710 -31.33 -34.85 -62.79
C SER A 710 -31.87 -34.92 -61.37
N GLY A 711 -31.06 -35.42 -60.44
CA GLY A 711 -31.41 -35.65 -59.05
C GLY A 711 -32.05 -37.04 -58.80
N ILE A 712 -31.95 -37.49 -57.56
CA ILE A 712 -32.47 -38.81 -57.12
C ILE A 712 -33.91 -38.68 -56.62
N SER A 713 -34.82 -39.55 -57.10
CA SER A 713 -36.20 -39.63 -56.62
C SER A 713 -36.37 -40.63 -55.48
N GLU A 714 -35.78 -41.82 -55.60
CA GLU A 714 -35.92 -42.89 -54.61
C GLU A 714 -34.70 -43.82 -54.67
N VAL A 715 -34.22 -44.26 -53.50
CA VAL A 715 -33.22 -45.32 -53.40
C VAL A 715 -33.83 -46.48 -52.63
N VAL A 716 -33.76 -47.70 -53.18
CA VAL A 716 -34.43 -48.89 -52.66
C VAL A 716 -33.41 -50.01 -52.48
N LEU A 717 -33.22 -50.46 -51.25
CA LEU A 717 -32.53 -51.69 -50.93
C LEU A 717 -33.43 -52.89 -51.25
N ARG A 718 -32.94 -53.85 -52.04
CA ARG A 718 -33.61 -55.12 -52.30
C ARG A 718 -32.77 -56.26 -51.77
N TYR A 719 -33.32 -57.08 -50.88
CA TYR A 719 -32.61 -58.23 -50.30
C TYR A 719 -33.45 -59.50 -50.26
N TYR A 720 -32.82 -60.66 -50.44
CA TYR A 720 -33.41 -61.97 -50.32
C TYR A 720 -33.19 -62.50 -48.90
N ASN A 721 -34.26 -62.75 -48.16
CA ASN A 721 -34.20 -63.15 -46.75
C ASN A 721 -34.08 -64.67 -46.52
N GLY A 722 -33.77 -65.44 -47.58
CA GLY A 722 -33.75 -66.90 -47.57
C GLY A 722 -35.06 -67.57 -48.02
N THR A 723 -36.16 -66.80 -48.13
CA THR A 723 -37.46 -67.31 -48.63
C THR A 723 -38.03 -66.48 -49.77
N HIS A 724 -37.99 -65.15 -49.67
CA HIS A 724 -38.49 -64.22 -50.69
C HIS A 724 -37.66 -62.91 -50.71
N TRP A 725 -37.83 -62.11 -51.75
CA TRP A 725 -37.23 -60.77 -51.88
C TRP A 725 -38.04 -59.72 -51.12
N VAL A 726 -37.36 -58.81 -50.43
CA VAL A 726 -37.90 -57.70 -49.66
C VAL A 726 -37.30 -56.39 -50.17
N ASN A 727 -38.13 -55.36 -50.33
CA ASN A 727 -37.71 -54.02 -50.72
C ASN A 727 -37.86 -53.06 -49.54
N VAL A 728 -36.85 -52.23 -49.30
CA VAL A 728 -36.82 -51.20 -48.26
C VAL A 728 -36.36 -49.89 -48.90
N THR A 729 -37.19 -48.86 -48.87
CA THR A 729 -36.76 -47.51 -49.28
C THR A 729 -35.72 -46.99 -48.29
N MET A 730 -34.57 -46.58 -48.80
CA MET A 730 -33.45 -46.06 -48.02
C MET A 730 -33.70 -44.60 -47.66
N THR A 731 -33.22 -44.19 -46.48
CA THR A 731 -33.33 -42.80 -46.00
C THR A 731 -32.01 -42.10 -46.24
N LEU A 732 -32.03 -40.89 -46.81
CA LEU A 732 -30.84 -40.05 -46.92
C LEU A 732 -30.45 -39.54 -45.53
N VAL A 733 -29.25 -39.88 -45.06
CA VAL A 733 -28.69 -39.48 -43.77
C VAL A 733 -27.34 -38.85 -44.02
N GLY A 734 -27.25 -37.52 -43.87
CA GLY A 734 -26.06 -36.79 -44.30
C GLY A 734 -25.96 -36.74 -45.83
N ASP A 735 -24.91 -37.32 -46.39
CA ASP A 735 -24.62 -37.39 -47.82
C ASP A 735 -24.82 -38.79 -48.44
N HIS A 736 -25.21 -39.80 -47.66
CA HIS A 736 -25.42 -41.17 -48.13
C HIS A 736 -26.82 -41.72 -47.76
N TYR A 737 -27.26 -42.75 -48.47
CA TYR A 737 -28.53 -43.44 -48.20
C TYR A 737 -28.33 -44.65 -47.30
N GLU A 738 -29.19 -44.84 -46.30
CA GLU A 738 -29.15 -45.98 -45.37
C GLU A 738 -30.47 -46.75 -45.27
N ALA A 739 -30.40 -48.08 -45.14
CA ALA A 739 -31.52 -48.93 -44.76
C ALA A 739 -31.04 -50.16 -43.98
N THR A 740 -31.93 -50.74 -43.16
CA THR A 740 -31.59 -51.87 -42.28
C THR A 740 -32.30 -53.15 -42.68
N ILE A 741 -31.54 -54.22 -42.86
CA ILE A 741 -32.03 -55.60 -42.95
C ILE A 741 -32.17 -56.13 -41.52
N PRO A 742 -33.35 -56.62 -41.09
CA PRO A 742 -33.53 -57.17 -39.74
C PRO A 742 -32.70 -58.46 -39.54
N ALA A 743 -32.50 -58.86 -38.28
CA ALA A 743 -31.81 -60.11 -37.97
C ALA A 743 -32.53 -61.33 -38.59
N LEU A 744 -31.75 -62.24 -39.19
CA LEU A 744 -32.26 -63.42 -39.91
C LEU A 744 -31.71 -64.72 -39.28
N PRO A 745 -32.34 -65.89 -39.49
CA PRO A 745 -31.87 -67.15 -38.91
C PRO A 745 -30.45 -67.54 -39.36
N ALA A 746 -29.70 -68.22 -38.49
CA ALA A 746 -28.38 -68.73 -38.83
C ALA A 746 -28.41 -69.69 -40.03
N GLY A 747 -27.40 -69.60 -40.89
CA GLY A 747 -27.30 -70.33 -42.15
C GLY A 747 -28.05 -69.68 -43.33
N THR A 748 -28.78 -68.58 -43.10
CA THR A 748 -29.44 -67.84 -44.19
C THR A 748 -28.41 -67.20 -45.10
N ASN A 749 -28.44 -67.51 -46.40
CA ASN A 749 -27.65 -66.83 -47.41
C ASN A 749 -28.41 -65.60 -47.92
N VAL A 750 -28.06 -64.43 -47.41
CA VAL A 750 -28.69 -63.16 -47.76
C VAL A 750 -28.00 -62.60 -48.98
N THR A 751 -28.78 -62.29 -50.01
CA THR A 751 -28.30 -61.64 -51.24
C THR A 751 -29.00 -60.30 -51.37
N TYR A 752 -28.29 -59.21 -51.64
CA TYR A 752 -28.88 -57.87 -51.71
C TYR A 752 -28.21 -56.98 -52.76
N TYR A 753 -28.94 -55.99 -53.25
CA TYR A 753 -28.46 -54.91 -54.11
C TYR A 753 -29.31 -53.66 -53.88
N VAL A 754 -28.82 -52.50 -54.30
CA VAL A 754 -29.50 -51.22 -54.20
C VAL A 754 -29.95 -50.77 -55.58
N VAL A 755 -31.16 -50.22 -55.67
CA VAL A 755 -31.69 -49.60 -56.88
C VAL A 755 -31.90 -48.12 -56.60
N ALA A 756 -31.26 -47.25 -57.37
CA ALA A 756 -31.50 -45.81 -57.31
C ALA A 756 -32.32 -45.41 -58.54
N TYR A 757 -33.38 -44.65 -58.32
CA TYR A 757 -34.21 -44.03 -59.34
C TYR A 757 -33.89 -42.54 -59.38
N ASP A 758 -33.69 -41.99 -60.57
CA ASP A 758 -33.62 -40.54 -60.76
C ASP A 758 -35.02 -39.92 -60.77
N MET A 759 -35.08 -38.58 -60.84
CA MET A 759 -36.33 -37.84 -60.93
C MET A 759 -37.10 -38.07 -62.24
N GLN A 760 -36.49 -38.66 -63.27
CA GLN A 760 -37.10 -38.94 -64.58
C GLN A 760 -37.59 -40.40 -64.71
N GLY A 761 -37.32 -41.22 -63.71
CA GLY A 761 -37.68 -42.63 -63.66
C GLY A 761 -36.66 -43.58 -64.30
N ASN A 762 -35.48 -43.11 -64.72
CA ASN A 762 -34.39 -44.03 -65.03
C ASN A 762 -33.85 -44.61 -63.72
N HIS A 763 -33.21 -45.77 -63.81
CA HIS A 763 -32.71 -46.46 -62.63
C HIS A 763 -31.38 -47.13 -62.89
N ALA A 764 -30.54 -47.13 -61.87
CA ALA A 764 -29.37 -47.99 -61.80
C ALA A 764 -29.55 -49.04 -60.70
N VAL A 765 -28.86 -50.15 -60.89
CA VAL A 765 -28.84 -51.28 -59.97
C VAL A 765 -27.38 -51.52 -59.61
N SER A 766 -27.08 -51.57 -58.32
CA SER A 766 -25.73 -51.88 -57.83
C SER A 766 -25.35 -53.33 -58.15
N ASP A 767 -24.06 -53.65 -58.00
CA ASP A 767 -23.63 -55.03 -57.95
C ASP A 767 -24.35 -55.78 -56.82
N THR A 768 -24.64 -57.06 -57.09
CA THR A 768 -25.27 -57.95 -56.13
C THR A 768 -24.25 -58.43 -55.09
N GLN A 769 -24.50 -58.12 -53.83
CA GLN A 769 -23.70 -58.52 -52.67
C GLN A 769 -24.38 -59.67 -51.93
N TYR A 770 -23.61 -60.45 -51.17
CA TYR A 770 -24.17 -61.50 -50.32
C TYR A 770 -23.39 -61.67 -49.01
N TYR A 771 -24.05 -62.25 -48.02
CA TYR A 771 -23.45 -62.75 -46.79
C TYR A 771 -24.23 -63.94 -46.24
N VAL A 772 -23.55 -64.81 -45.48
CA VAL A 772 -24.19 -65.91 -44.76
C VAL A 772 -24.31 -65.52 -43.30
N VAL A 773 -25.52 -65.61 -42.75
CA VAL A 773 -25.76 -65.35 -41.34
C VAL A 773 -25.11 -66.46 -40.51
N SER A 774 -24.19 -66.09 -39.62
CA SER A 774 -23.51 -67.03 -38.74
C SER A 774 -24.35 -67.30 -37.47
N GLU A 775 -24.13 -68.43 -36.79
CA GLU A 775 -24.77 -68.66 -35.49
C GLU A 775 -24.28 -67.61 -34.48
N SER A 776 -25.23 -66.95 -33.81
CA SER A 776 -24.91 -66.09 -32.66
C SER A 776 -24.39 -66.97 -31.52
N THR A 777 -23.09 -66.87 -31.20
CA THR A 777 -22.53 -67.57 -30.04
C THR A 777 -23.12 -67.02 -28.75
N THR A 778 -24.02 -67.77 -28.12
CA THR A 778 -24.49 -67.50 -26.76
C THR A 778 -23.37 -67.77 -25.77
N THR A 779 -22.65 -66.73 -25.35
CA THR A 779 -22.01 -66.75 -24.03
C THR A 779 -23.09 -66.46 -23.00
N ALA A 780 -23.67 -67.51 -22.44
CA ALA A 780 -24.48 -67.42 -21.24
C ALA A 780 -23.56 -67.16 -20.04
N THR A 781 -23.39 -65.91 -19.63
CA THR A 781 -23.02 -65.60 -18.25
C THR A 781 -24.31 -65.66 -17.43
N THR A 782 -24.39 -66.70 -16.60
CA THR A 782 -25.45 -66.96 -15.63
C THR A 782 -25.81 -65.70 -14.82
N SER A 783 -27.04 -65.21 -14.97
CA SER A 783 -27.67 -64.26 -14.06
C SER A 783 -28.99 -64.86 -13.59
N THR A 784 -29.10 -65.12 -12.29
CA THR A 784 -30.35 -65.54 -11.63
C THR A 784 -30.74 -64.50 -10.59
N THR A 785 -31.52 -63.53 -11.09
CA THR A 785 -32.82 -63.00 -10.60
C THR A 785 -33.17 -62.98 -9.10
N THR A 786 -33.54 -61.79 -8.60
CA THR A 786 -34.86 -61.52 -7.96
C THR A 786 -35.15 -59.99 -7.98
N THR A 787 -36.04 -59.50 -8.87
CA THR A 787 -37.43 -59.00 -8.66
C THR A 787 -37.54 -57.88 -7.60
N SER A 788 -38.11 -56.69 -7.82
CA SER A 788 -39.47 -56.42 -8.36
C SER A 788 -39.75 -54.91 -8.60
N THR A 789 -40.59 -54.65 -9.62
CA THR A 789 -41.66 -53.61 -9.76
C THR A 789 -41.38 -52.10 -9.78
N THR A 790 -41.57 -51.55 -10.99
CA THR A 790 -42.53 -50.50 -11.44
C THR A 790 -42.93 -49.34 -10.50
N ALA A 791 -42.70 -48.11 -10.96
CA ALA A 791 -43.70 -47.10 -11.34
C ALA A 791 -43.24 -45.66 -11.04
N THR A 792 -43.46 -44.82 -12.05
CA THR A 792 -43.33 -43.37 -12.16
C THR A 792 -44.02 -42.61 -11.02
N GLU A 793 -43.41 -41.53 -10.51
CA GLU A 793 -44.00 -40.17 -10.43
C GLU A 793 -43.14 -39.16 -9.65
N THR A 794 -43.00 -37.97 -10.27
CA THR A 794 -43.23 -36.64 -9.67
C THR A 794 -42.31 -36.13 -8.53
N THR A 795 -41.42 -35.22 -8.93
CA THR A 795 -41.18 -33.86 -8.39
C THR A 795 -40.82 -33.62 -6.90
N THR A 796 -39.98 -32.59 -6.75
CA THR A 796 -39.90 -31.58 -5.67
C THR A 796 -38.91 -31.81 -4.50
N THR A 797 -37.81 -31.06 -4.61
CA THR A 797 -37.20 -30.10 -3.67
C THR A 797 -36.86 -30.44 -2.20
N THR A 798 -35.76 -29.78 -1.82
CA THR A 798 -35.44 -29.09 -0.55
C THR A 798 -34.71 -29.86 0.55
N GLY A 799 -33.44 -29.45 0.76
CA GLY A 799 -32.83 -29.05 2.05
C GLY A 799 -32.65 -30.12 3.14
N THR A 800 -31.70 -30.08 4.07
CA THR A 800 -30.56 -29.21 4.39
C THR A 800 -29.80 -29.95 5.53
N THR A 801 -28.48 -29.80 5.62
CA THR A 801 -27.64 -29.88 6.86
C THR A 801 -27.58 -31.21 7.64
N THR A 802 -26.44 -31.78 8.07
CA THR A 802 -25.44 -31.20 8.99
C THR A 802 -24.25 -32.16 9.17
N THR A 803 -23.04 -31.64 8.94
CA THR A 803 -21.78 -31.69 9.73
C THR A 803 -21.42 -32.93 10.57
N THR A 804 -20.21 -33.51 10.36
CA THR A 804 -19.12 -33.54 11.37
C THR A 804 -17.76 -34.05 10.82
N THR A 805 -16.80 -33.11 10.79
CA THR A 805 -15.38 -33.19 11.24
C THR A 805 -14.44 -34.37 10.94
N THR A 806 -13.37 -33.95 10.24
CA THR A 806 -11.92 -34.12 10.51
C THR A 806 -11.12 -35.34 10.05
N SER A 807 -10.10 -34.96 9.27
CA SER A 807 -8.70 -35.42 9.23
C SER A 807 -8.36 -36.75 8.56
N SER A 808 -7.68 -36.66 7.42
CA SER A 808 -6.70 -37.65 6.99
C SER A 808 -5.48 -36.99 6.34
N THR A 809 -4.36 -37.60 6.70
CA THR A 809 -2.95 -37.28 6.47
C THR A 809 -2.50 -37.39 5.01
N THR A 810 -1.70 -36.42 4.58
CA THR A 810 -0.88 -36.44 3.36
C THR A 810 0.47 -37.09 3.65
N SER A 811 0.89 -38.05 2.81
CA SER A 811 2.29 -38.50 2.70
C SER A 811 2.83 -38.16 1.31
N THR A 812 3.93 -37.42 1.32
CA THR A 812 4.71 -36.83 0.25
C THR A 812 5.53 -37.84 -0.57
N THR A 813 5.61 -37.64 -1.89
CA THR A 813 6.74 -38.06 -2.73
C THR A 813 7.47 -36.83 -3.30
N LEU A 814 8.81 -36.89 -3.32
CA LEU A 814 9.72 -35.82 -3.73
C LEU A 814 9.75 -35.57 -5.26
N PRO A 815 10.11 -34.34 -5.70
CA PRO A 815 10.11 -33.94 -7.11
C PRO A 815 11.40 -34.32 -7.86
N THR A 816 11.25 -34.47 -9.17
CA THR A 816 12.28 -34.70 -10.18
C THR A 816 13.16 -33.47 -10.42
N GLN A 817 14.43 -33.74 -10.71
CA GLN A 817 15.51 -32.78 -10.99
C GLN A 817 15.21 -31.86 -12.20
N PRO A 818 15.58 -30.57 -12.17
CA PRO A 818 15.28 -29.62 -13.25
C PRO A 818 16.17 -29.80 -14.48
N ASP A 819 15.60 -29.44 -15.64
CA ASP A 819 16.18 -29.55 -16.97
C ASP A 819 17.50 -28.73 -17.11
N PRO A 820 18.64 -29.40 -17.40
CA PRO A 820 19.93 -28.73 -17.56
C PRO A 820 19.98 -27.74 -18.73
N LEU A 821 19.09 -27.85 -19.73
CA LEU A 821 19.00 -26.87 -20.81
C LEU A 821 18.40 -25.54 -20.34
N LEU A 822 17.41 -25.61 -19.43
CA LEU A 822 16.79 -24.43 -18.83
C LEU A 822 17.78 -23.72 -17.91
N LEU A 823 18.58 -24.47 -17.15
CA LEU A 823 19.62 -23.92 -16.28
C LEU A 823 20.74 -23.22 -17.08
N ALA A 824 21.15 -23.80 -18.22
CA ALA A 824 22.15 -23.20 -19.10
C ALA A 824 21.64 -21.93 -19.80
N ALA A 825 20.37 -21.90 -20.21
CA ALA A 825 19.73 -20.71 -20.77
C ALA A 825 19.63 -19.58 -19.75
N MET A 826 19.26 -19.89 -18.50
CA MET A 826 19.20 -18.91 -17.41
C MET A 826 20.57 -18.35 -17.05
N LEU A 827 21.62 -19.18 -17.01
CA LEU A 827 23.01 -18.71 -16.80
C LEU A 827 23.50 -17.82 -17.94
N GLY A 828 23.14 -18.14 -19.19
CA GLY A 828 23.46 -17.32 -20.36
C GLY A 828 22.85 -15.93 -20.30
N ILE A 829 21.58 -15.82 -19.87
CA ILE A 829 20.88 -14.54 -19.70
C ILE A 829 21.51 -13.72 -18.57
N ILE A 830 21.87 -14.35 -17.44
CA ILE A 830 22.51 -13.67 -16.31
C ILE A 830 23.89 -13.11 -16.71
N ILE A 831 24.70 -13.88 -17.45
CA ILE A 831 26.01 -13.42 -17.92
C ILE A 831 25.86 -12.27 -18.93
N ALA A 832 24.87 -12.34 -19.83
CA ALA A 832 24.58 -11.25 -20.77
C ALA A 832 24.17 -9.96 -20.06
N LEU A 833 23.35 -10.05 -19.01
CA LEU A 833 22.93 -8.89 -18.20
C LEU A 833 24.09 -8.29 -17.39
N VAL A 834 25.00 -9.11 -16.87
CA VAL A 834 26.21 -8.66 -16.18
C VAL A 834 27.20 -8.00 -17.15
N LEU A 835 27.35 -8.51 -18.37
CA LEU A 835 28.19 -7.88 -19.38
C LEU A 835 27.59 -6.57 -19.89
N LEU A 836 26.26 -6.49 -20.05
CA LEU A 836 25.55 -5.26 -20.39
C LEU A 836 25.69 -4.19 -19.30
N SER A 837 25.62 -4.56 -18.01
CA SER A 837 25.80 -3.62 -16.91
C SER A 837 27.23 -3.10 -16.80
N VAL A 838 28.24 -3.94 -17.08
CA VAL A 838 29.65 -3.52 -17.15
C VAL A 838 29.94 -2.64 -18.36
N PHE A 839 29.29 -2.89 -19.51
CA PHE A 839 29.44 -2.05 -20.70
C PHE A 839 28.74 -0.69 -20.55
N TRP A 840 27.60 -0.66 -19.86
CA TRP A 840 26.90 0.59 -19.53
C TRP A 840 27.64 1.42 -18.47
N SER A 841 28.29 0.78 -17.48
CA SER A 841 29.08 1.53 -16.49
C SER A 841 30.35 2.17 -17.09
N ARG A 842 30.94 1.54 -18.12
CA ARG A 842 32.11 2.09 -18.83
C ARG A 842 31.80 3.22 -19.83
N ARG A 843 30.54 3.40 -20.27
CA ARG A 843 30.16 4.52 -21.16
C ARG A 843 29.79 5.82 -20.42
N ARG A 844 29.65 5.80 -19.10
CA ARG A 844 29.44 7.00 -18.27
C ARG A 844 30.71 7.62 -17.70
N SER A 845 31.88 7.03 -17.96
CA SER A 845 33.19 7.49 -17.46
C SER A 845 34.14 8.02 -18.54
N GLN A 846 33.62 8.43 -19.70
CA GLN A 846 34.32 9.30 -20.66
C GLN A 846 33.60 10.64 -20.79
#